data_AF-A0A8J4SH95-F1
#
_entry.id   AF-A0A8J4SH95-F1
#
_cell.length_a   1.000
_cell.length_b   1.000
_cell.length_c   1.000
_cell.angle_alpha   90.00
_cell.angle_beta   90.00
_cell.angle_gamma   90.00
#
_symmetry.space_group_name_H-M   'P 1'
#
loop_
_entity.id
_entity.type
_entity.pdbx_description
1 polymer ?
#
loop_
_entity_poly.entity_id
_entity_poly.type
_entity_poly.pdbx_seq_one_letter_code
_entity_poly.pdbx_strand_id
1 'polypeptide(L)'
;MFHRTLKSSSLLLPRVASAMPRSTPHLMARCESSMALPTSLERLFENNKKWREGKKLLDPDYFDKTSQGQHPQYLWIGCSDSRVPAEEITGLAPGEMFVHRNVANLVVSNDISSLSVVQYAVEHLKVKDIIVCGHYGCGGVHAAVENKDLGLLDNWLRNIRDVCRLHKDELEEISDQTARMRRTVELNTIEQCINVFKIGLVQRHQAKYGFPRIHGLVYDLKNGQLNEMDIDFQSYVKKYNSIYKLHSFPEGAVPLRRSQLQGNMIRTLTEGHDEEPNRVSAKYIKRAMSKEPILFSETEINSAVARAQEGELNSSTSAVRHNEVKCQDQDSRYDRPIMFHRALKTSSLLLHRKTLTRSVSSMALPTSLERLFENNKKWREGKKLLDPDYFDKTSQGQHPQYLWIGCSDSRVPAEEITGLAPGEMFVHRNVANLVVSNDISSLSVVQYAVEHLKVKDIIVCGHYGCGGVHAAVENKDLGLLDNWLRNIRDVCRLHKDELEEISDQTARMRRTVELNTIEQCINVFKIGLVQRHQVKYGFPRIHGLVYDLKNGQLNEMDIDFRSYVRKYRSIYKLHSFPSEEPLRRSQLQGNMIRTLTEGHDEEPNRVSTKFIKRAMSKEPILFSETEINSAIARAQEGETDNSMVNIEKLARYFDH
;
A
#
# COMPACT_ATOMS: atom_id res chain seq x y z
N MET A 1 18.35 50.68 52.05
CA MET A 1 17.10 51.40 52.41
C MET A 1 15.95 50.51 51.98
N PHE A 2 15.06 49.93 52.76
CA PHE A 2 14.67 50.07 54.17
C PHE A 2 14.33 48.66 54.71
N HIS A 3 14.76 48.37 55.94
CA HIS A 3 14.44 47.19 56.75
C HIS A 3 13.14 47.40 57.54
N ARG A 4 12.44 46.32 57.93
CA ARG A 4 11.89 46.06 59.29
C ARG A 4 11.22 44.67 59.40
N THR A 5 11.85 43.69 60.09
CA THR A 5 11.67 43.23 61.52
C THR A 5 10.62 42.13 61.68
N LEU A 6 10.99 40.86 61.92
CA LEU A 6 11.36 40.18 63.20
C LEU A 6 10.17 39.89 64.14
N LYS A 7 9.90 38.59 64.42
CA LYS A 7 10.11 37.96 65.75
C LYS A 7 9.63 36.50 65.81
N SER A 8 10.53 35.65 66.30
CA SER A 8 10.31 34.32 66.88
C SER A 8 10.08 34.43 68.39
N SER A 9 9.33 33.49 68.99
CA SER A 9 9.71 32.85 70.27
C SER A 9 8.69 31.79 70.73
N SER A 10 9.24 30.60 70.98
CA SER A 10 8.73 29.41 71.66
C SER A 10 8.56 29.55 73.18
N LEU A 11 7.74 28.72 73.84
CA LEU A 11 7.89 28.21 75.24
C LEU A 11 6.77 27.14 75.48
N LEU A 12 7.02 25.83 75.63
CA LEU A 12 7.60 25.03 76.77
C LEU A 12 6.49 24.39 77.67
N LEU A 13 6.30 23.05 77.65
CA LEU A 13 6.63 22.02 78.70
C LEU A 13 5.36 21.40 79.37
N PRO A 14 5.40 20.32 80.20
CA PRO A 14 5.87 18.93 79.96
C PRO A 14 5.08 17.78 80.71
N ARG A 15 5.55 16.52 80.53
CA ARG A 15 5.51 15.30 81.41
C ARG A 15 4.21 14.44 81.53
N VAL A 16 4.18 13.17 81.05
CA VAL A 16 4.63 11.85 81.66
C VAL A 16 3.60 11.33 82.69
N ALA A 17 3.09 10.08 82.77
CA ALA A 17 3.16 8.80 82.03
C ALA A 17 2.10 7.82 82.62
N SER A 18 1.75 6.73 81.92
CA SER A 18 1.61 5.36 82.50
C SER A 18 1.30 4.29 81.43
N ALA A 19 1.69 3.05 81.70
CA ALA A 19 2.01 1.99 80.74
C ALA A 19 0.86 1.04 80.33
N MET A 20 0.93 0.56 79.06
CA MET A 20 0.71 -0.81 78.48
C MET A 20 -0.64 -1.54 78.71
N PRO A 21 -1.09 -2.54 77.88
CA PRO A 21 -0.47 -3.16 76.69
C PRO A 21 -1.45 -3.45 75.50
N ARG A 22 -0.87 -3.96 74.38
CA ARG A 22 -1.36 -5.01 73.45
C ARG A 22 -1.38 -4.64 71.96
N SER A 23 -0.88 -5.62 71.21
CA SER A 23 -0.50 -5.69 69.82
C SER A 23 -1.66 -5.73 68.82
N THR A 24 -1.54 -4.96 67.73
CA THR A 24 -2.04 -5.32 66.39
C THR A 24 -1.07 -4.79 65.33
N PRO A 25 -0.68 -5.59 64.32
CA PRO A 25 0.24 -5.14 63.28
C PRO A 25 -0.57 -4.45 62.17
N HIS A 26 -0.54 -3.12 62.13
CA HIS A 26 -0.91 -2.41 60.90
C HIS A 26 0.28 -2.44 59.94
N LEU A 27 0.19 -3.36 58.99
CA LEU A 27 1.03 -3.45 57.81
C LEU A 27 0.98 -2.10 57.06
N MET A 28 2.14 -1.47 56.88
CA MET A 28 2.29 -0.35 55.96
C MET A 28 2.05 -0.84 54.53
N ALA A 29 0.89 -0.51 53.97
CA ALA A 29 0.65 -0.65 52.53
C ALA A 29 1.46 0.43 51.81
N ARG A 30 2.52 -0.01 51.12
CA ARG A 30 3.23 0.79 50.12
C ARG A 30 2.22 1.18 49.04
N CYS A 31 2.13 2.49 48.80
CA CYS A 31 1.47 3.03 47.62
C CYS A 31 2.34 2.67 46.41
N GLU A 32 2.00 1.57 45.75
CA GLU A 32 2.48 1.30 44.40
C GLU A 32 1.75 2.26 43.46
N SER A 33 2.46 3.29 43.02
CA SER A 33 2.07 4.09 41.87
C SER A 33 1.90 3.15 40.68
N SER A 34 0.67 3.06 40.16
CA SER A 34 0.40 2.39 38.90
C SER A 34 1.20 3.07 37.79
N MET A 35 2.31 2.47 37.36
CA MET A 35 2.91 2.82 36.07
C MET A 35 1.91 2.40 35.01
N ALA A 36 1.13 3.36 34.50
CA ALA A 36 0.31 3.14 33.32
C ALA A 36 1.24 2.71 32.18
N LEU A 37 0.95 1.57 31.55
CA LEU A 37 1.63 1.15 30.32
C LEU A 37 1.55 2.28 29.31
N PRO A 38 2.64 2.62 28.59
CA PRO A 38 2.62 3.68 27.59
C PRO A 38 1.49 3.46 26.59
N THR A 39 0.84 4.54 26.17
CA THR A 39 -0.15 4.39 25.09
C THR A 39 0.53 3.85 23.84
N SER A 40 -0.23 3.13 23.00
CA SER A 40 0.21 2.57 21.72
C SER A 40 1.02 3.59 20.88
N LEU A 41 0.61 4.86 20.89
CA LEU A 41 1.25 5.94 20.14
C LEU A 41 2.54 6.47 20.80
N GLU A 42 2.60 6.55 22.14
CA GLU A 42 3.82 6.93 22.87
C GLU A 42 4.99 5.99 22.53
N ARG A 43 4.72 4.69 22.42
CA ARG A 43 5.72 3.71 21.95
C ARG A 43 6.26 4.06 20.56
N LEU A 44 5.41 4.50 19.63
CA LEU A 44 5.85 4.86 18.28
C LEU A 44 6.74 6.11 18.28
N PHE A 45 6.41 7.11 19.09
CA PHE A 45 7.25 8.32 19.21
C PHE A 45 8.60 8.03 19.88
N GLU A 46 8.60 7.20 20.92
CA GLU A 46 9.85 6.76 21.56
C GLU A 46 10.73 5.98 20.57
N ASN A 47 10.14 5.05 19.82
CA ASN A 47 10.84 4.30 18.78
C ASN A 47 11.35 5.21 17.65
N ASN A 48 10.54 6.17 17.19
CA ASN A 48 10.96 7.15 16.19
C ASN A 48 12.16 7.96 16.66
N LYS A 49 12.16 8.40 17.93
CA LYS A 49 13.29 9.10 18.53
C LYS A 49 14.55 8.22 18.50
N LYS A 50 14.47 6.97 18.97
CA LYS A 50 15.58 6.01 18.95
C LYS A 50 16.10 5.76 17.54
N TRP A 51 15.20 5.58 16.58
CA TRP A 51 15.55 5.39 15.17
C TRP A 51 16.31 6.60 14.61
N ARG A 52 15.83 7.82 14.85
CA ARG A 52 16.49 9.05 14.38
C ARG A 52 17.88 9.23 14.97
N GLU A 53 18.02 9.01 16.27
CA GLU A 53 19.31 9.07 16.96
C GLU A 53 20.27 8.02 16.41
N GLY A 54 19.80 6.79 16.20
CA GLY A 54 20.58 5.72 15.58
C GLY A 54 21.03 6.03 14.15
N LYS A 55 20.17 6.60 13.31
CA LYS A 55 20.53 6.99 11.94
C LYS A 55 21.55 8.11 11.91
N LYS A 56 21.39 9.15 12.73
CA LYS A 56 22.37 10.24 12.85
C LYS A 56 23.73 9.77 13.37
N LEU A 57 23.73 8.78 14.26
CA LEU A 57 24.96 8.19 14.77
C LEU A 57 25.73 7.42 13.68
N LEU A 58 25.01 6.72 12.80
CA LEU A 58 25.60 5.96 11.69
C LEU A 58 26.03 6.86 10.53
N ASP A 59 25.21 7.86 10.18
CA ASP A 59 25.47 8.83 9.12
C ASP A 59 24.89 10.19 9.52
N PRO A 60 25.75 11.15 9.95
CA PRO A 60 25.30 12.50 10.35
C PRO A 60 24.49 13.22 9.27
N ASP A 61 24.77 12.94 7.99
CA ASP A 61 24.14 13.58 6.83
C ASP A 61 22.93 12.78 6.31
N TYR A 62 22.51 11.71 7.00
CA TYR A 62 21.45 10.80 6.54
C TYR A 62 20.17 11.56 6.12
N PHE A 63 19.71 12.48 6.96
CA PHE A 63 18.46 13.20 6.71
C PHE A 63 18.62 14.29 5.64
N ASP A 64 19.80 14.91 5.54
CA ASP A 64 20.08 15.86 4.49
C ASP A 64 20.06 15.17 3.12
N LYS A 65 20.72 14.02 2.99
CA LYS A 65 20.67 13.16 1.79
C LYS A 65 19.24 12.71 1.48
N THR A 66 18.51 12.22 2.48
CA THR A 66 17.11 11.72 2.31
C THR A 66 16.15 12.84 1.90
N SER A 67 16.39 14.07 2.34
CA SER A 67 15.53 15.23 2.05
C SER A 67 15.73 15.81 0.64
N GLN A 68 16.87 15.56 0.00
CA GLN A 68 17.14 15.98 -1.38
C GLN A 68 16.22 15.28 -2.39
N GLY A 69 15.92 15.94 -3.52
CA GLY A 69 14.95 15.46 -4.51
C GLY A 69 15.21 14.03 -4.98
N GLN A 70 14.15 13.32 -5.36
CA GLN A 70 14.23 11.92 -5.78
C GLN A 70 14.08 11.76 -7.29
N HIS A 71 14.74 10.74 -7.82
CA HIS A 71 14.54 10.24 -9.19
C HIS A 71 14.39 8.71 -9.13
N PRO A 72 13.28 8.20 -8.56
CA PRO A 72 13.12 6.77 -8.37
C PRO A 72 13.17 6.06 -9.73
N GLN A 73 13.95 4.98 -9.79
CA GLN A 73 14.05 4.17 -11.01
C GLN A 73 12.90 3.16 -11.11
N TYR A 74 12.31 2.81 -9.96
CA TYR A 74 11.33 1.76 -9.83
C TYR A 74 10.00 2.28 -9.28
N LEU A 75 8.90 1.85 -9.90
CA LEU A 75 7.59 1.77 -9.23
C LEU A 75 7.41 0.36 -8.69
N TRP A 76 7.12 0.22 -7.41
CA TRP A 76 6.78 -1.04 -6.77
C TRP A 76 5.30 -1.09 -6.40
N ILE A 77 4.59 -2.10 -6.91
CA ILE A 77 3.20 -2.39 -6.58
C ILE A 77 3.19 -3.66 -5.74
N GLY A 78 3.00 -3.51 -4.43
CA GLY A 78 3.07 -4.59 -3.45
C GLY A 78 1.78 -4.81 -2.68
N CYS A 79 1.77 -5.83 -1.83
CA CYS A 79 0.63 -6.15 -0.98
C CYS A 79 0.69 -5.36 0.34
N SER A 80 -0.46 -4.93 0.85
CA SER A 80 -0.59 -4.35 2.20
C SER A 80 -0.20 -5.32 3.30
N ASP A 81 -0.32 -6.63 3.03
CA ASP A 81 0.06 -7.75 3.91
C ASP A 81 1.55 -8.11 3.84
N SER A 82 2.35 -7.38 3.04
CA SER A 82 3.81 -7.62 2.98
C SER A 82 4.46 -7.29 4.33
N ARG A 83 5.11 -8.27 4.93
CA ARG A 83 5.70 -8.12 6.27
C ARG A 83 7.03 -7.39 6.27
N VAL A 84 7.71 -7.36 5.12
CA VAL A 84 9.00 -6.69 4.94
C VAL A 84 8.81 -5.55 3.92
N PRO A 85 9.37 -4.36 4.18
CA PRO A 85 9.38 -3.25 3.22
C PRO A 85 10.05 -3.60 1.90
N ALA A 86 9.60 -3.00 0.79
CA ALA A 86 10.14 -3.27 -0.54
C ALA A 86 11.61 -2.84 -0.65
N GLU A 87 11.93 -1.69 -0.06
CA GLU A 87 13.27 -1.09 -0.01
C GLU A 87 14.25 -2.02 0.71
N GLU A 88 13.79 -2.67 1.79
CA GLU A 88 14.59 -3.63 2.54
C GLU A 88 14.83 -4.93 1.75
N ILE A 89 13.78 -5.49 1.14
CA ILE A 89 13.88 -6.73 0.33
C ILE A 89 14.85 -6.55 -0.85
N THR A 90 14.86 -5.35 -1.44
CA THR A 90 15.64 -5.01 -2.63
C THR A 90 16.98 -4.32 -2.35
N GLY A 91 17.27 -4.03 -1.07
CA GLY A 91 18.49 -3.32 -0.65
C GLY A 91 18.66 -1.96 -1.32
N LEU A 92 17.56 -1.29 -1.68
CA LEU A 92 17.59 0.05 -2.26
C LEU A 92 17.57 1.11 -1.17
N ALA A 93 18.17 2.26 -1.47
CA ALA A 93 18.16 3.40 -0.57
C ALA A 93 16.79 4.11 -0.58
N PRO A 94 16.44 4.80 0.52
CA PRO A 94 15.34 5.78 0.58
C PRO A 94 15.25 6.66 -0.68
N GLY A 95 14.07 6.71 -1.32
CA GLY A 95 13.84 7.54 -2.51
C GLY A 95 14.28 6.95 -3.85
N GLU A 96 14.92 5.76 -3.89
CA GLU A 96 15.20 5.04 -5.15
C GLU A 96 13.95 4.31 -5.71
N MET A 97 12.88 4.20 -4.91
CA MET A 97 11.66 3.46 -5.22
C MET A 97 10.40 4.25 -4.86
N PHE A 98 9.41 4.22 -5.73
CA PHE A 98 8.07 4.76 -5.50
C PHE A 98 7.12 3.58 -5.21
N VAL A 99 6.39 3.61 -4.09
CA VAL A 99 5.71 2.40 -3.56
C VAL A 99 4.20 2.56 -3.49
N HIS A 100 3.46 1.66 -4.13
CA HIS A 100 2.02 1.46 -3.95
C HIS A 100 1.76 0.15 -3.20
N ARG A 101 0.84 0.16 -2.23
CA ARG A 101 0.45 -1.04 -1.49
C ARG A 101 -1.06 -1.10 -1.33
N ASN A 102 -1.69 -2.17 -1.78
CA ASN A 102 -3.09 -2.49 -1.55
C ASN A 102 -3.28 -3.98 -1.24
N VAL A 103 -4.50 -4.41 -0.89
CA VAL A 103 -4.76 -5.82 -0.57
C VAL A 103 -4.49 -6.68 -1.82
N ALA A 104 -3.58 -7.65 -1.68
CA ALA A 104 -3.18 -8.60 -2.73
C ALA A 104 -2.57 -7.98 -4.01
N ASN A 105 -1.91 -6.82 -3.89
CA ASN A 105 -1.08 -6.20 -4.95
C ASN A 105 -1.80 -6.07 -6.30
N LEU A 106 -3.09 -5.73 -6.27
CA LEU A 106 -3.95 -5.69 -7.44
C LEU A 106 -3.78 -4.41 -8.25
N VAL A 107 -3.87 -4.55 -9.58
CA VAL A 107 -3.98 -3.45 -10.54
C VAL A 107 -5.25 -3.67 -11.32
N VAL A 108 -6.30 -2.95 -10.92
CA VAL A 108 -7.65 -3.09 -11.49
C VAL A 108 -7.90 -1.96 -12.48
N SER A 109 -8.54 -2.26 -13.61
CA SER A 109 -8.67 -1.35 -14.75
C SER A 109 -9.42 -0.04 -14.46
N ASN A 110 -10.23 0.01 -13.41
CA ASN A 110 -10.97 1.20 -12.98
C ASN A 110 -10.61 1.65 -11.56
N ASP A 111 -9.53 1.12 -10.97
CA ASP A 111 -9.02 1.60 -9.69
C ASP A 111 -8.20 2.88 -9.90
N ILE A 112 -8.83 4.03 -9.67
CA ILE A 112 -8.17 5.34 -9.81
C ILE A 112 -6.95 5.45 -8.87
N SER A 113 -6.94 4.76 -7.73
CA SER A 113 -5.80 4.76 -6.80
C SER A 113 -4.55 4.21 -7.49
N SER A 114 -4.55 2.96 -7.96
CA SER A 114 -3.40 2.38 -8.67
C SER A 114 -3.11 3.06 -10.02
N LEU A 115 -4.14 3.48 -10.77
CA LEU A 115 -3.94 4.20 -12.03
C LEU A 115 -3.23 5.55 -11.83
N SER A 116 -3.60 6.29 -10.79
CA SER A 116 -2.95 7.57 -10.44
C SER A 116 -1.48 7.39 -10.07
N VAL A 117 -1.16 6.32 -9.32
CA VAL A 117 0.23 5.95 -8.99
C VAL A 117 1.00 5.61 -10.26
N VAL A 118 0.47 4.76 -11.14
CA VAL A 118 1.14 4.38 -12.39
C VAL A 118 1.38 5.61 -13.27
N GLN A 119 0.37 6.48 -13.43
CA GLN A 119 0.53 7.70 -14.21
C GLN A 119 1.57 8.64 -13.59
N TYR A 120 1.53 8.87 -12.27
CA TYR A 120 2.51 9.72 -11.60
C TYR A 120 3.94 9.17 -11.78
N ALA A 121 4.11 7.86 -11.57
CA ALA A 121 5.41 7.21 -11.74
C ALA A 121 5.94 7.33 -13.17
N VAL A 122 5.11 7.08 -14.18
CA VAL A 122 5.54 7.08 -15.59
C VAL A 122 5.70 8.49 -16.16
N GLU A 123 4.76 9.39 -15.88
CA GLU A 123 4.73 10.71 -16.52
C GLU A 123 5.44 11.80 -15.71
N HIS A 124 5.46 11.71 -14.38
CA HIS A 124 6.09 12.74 -13.53
C HIS A 124 7.47 12.30 -13.05
N LEU A 125 7.60 11.08 -12.53
CA LEU A 125 8.86 10.57 -12.01
C LEU A 125 9.74 9.92 -13.07
N LYS A 126 9.16 9.57 -14.23
CA LYS A 126 9.84 8.92 -15.38
C LYS A 126 10.54 7.62 -15.00
N VAL A 127 9.91 6.80 -14.15
CA VAL A 127 10.45 5.50 -13.73
C VAL A 127 10.79 4.60 -14.93
N LYS A 128 11.82 3.78 -14.79
CA LYS A 128 12.30 2.87 -15.85
C LYS A 128 11.71 1.48 -15.74
N ASP A 129 11.33 1.07 -14.54
CA ASP A 129 10.84 -0.27 -14.25
C ASP A 129 9.60 -0.19 -13.34
N ILE A 130 8.56 -0.95 -13.69
CA ILE A 130 7.40 -1.21 -12.84
C ILE A 130 7.50 -2.66 -12.38
N ILE A 131 7.49 -2.86 -11.07
CA ILE A 131 7.55 -4.16 -10.44
C ILE A 131 6.20 -4.41 -9.76
N VAL A 132 5.51 -5.48 -10.15
CA VAL A 132 4.38 -6.01 -9.37
C VAL A 132 4.91 -7.16 -8.54
N CYS A 133 4.86 -7.02 -7.21
CA CYS A 133 5.37 -8.02 -6.30
C CYS A 133 4.25 -8.67 -5.47
N GLY A 134 3.99 -9.95 -5.75
CA GLY A 134 3.24 -10.83 -4.86
C GLY A 134 4.10 -11.38 -3.73
N HIS A 135 3.47 -12.07 -2.79
CA HIS A 135 4.18 -12.85 -1.77
C HIS A 135 3.42 -14.12 -1.41
N TYR A 136 4.15 -15.20 -1.17
CA TYR A 136 3.53 -16.44 -0.72
C TYR A 136 2.93 -16.25 0.68
N GLY A 137 1.80 -16.93 0.94
CA GLY A 137 1.07 -16.79 2.20
C GLY A 137 0.26 -15.48 2.31
N CYS A 138 -0.01 -14.79 1.19
CA CYS A 138 -0.82 -13.58 1.16
C CYS A 138 -2.23 -13.81 1.70
N GLY A 139 -2.57 -13.09 2.77
CA GLY A 139 -3.88 -13.17 3.44
C GLY A 139 -5.03 -12.73 2.54
N GLY A 140 -4.81 -11.79 1.62
CA GLY A 140 -5.82 -11.36 0.64
C GLY A 140 -6.14 -12.44 -0.39
N VAL A 141 -5.13 -13.11 -0.93
CA VAL A 141 -5.33 -14.23 -1.87
C VAL A 141 -6.00 -15.40 -1.15
N HIS A 142 -5.57 -15.71 0.07
CA HIS A 142 -6.19 -16.73 0.89
C HIS A 142 -7.68 -16.45 1.13
N ALA A 143 -8.01 -15.22 1.57
CA ALA A 143 -9.39 -14.79 1.80
C ALA A 143 -10.27 -14.90 0.55
N ALA A 144 -9.71 -14.60 -0.63
CA ALA A 144 -10.44 -14.71 -1.89
C ALA A 144 -10.82 -16.16 -2.24
N VAL A 145 -9.92 -17.11 -1.96
CA VAL A 145 -10.08 -18.55 -2.25
C VAL A 145 -11.00 -19.24 -1.25
N GLU A 146 -11.02 -18.82 0.02
CA GLU A 146 -11.91 -19.41 1.04
C GLU A 146 -13.40 -19.18 0.75
N ASN A 147 -13.74 -18.24 -0.15
CA ASN A 147 -15.10 -17.97 -0.62
C ASN A 147 -16.13 -17.73 0.51
N LYS A 148 -15.69 -17.03 1.56
CA LYS A 148 -16.55 -16.55 2.66
C LYS A 148 -17.10 -15.16 2.30
N ASP A 149 -18.25 -14.80 2.88
CA ASP A 149 -18.79 -13.43 2.80
C ASP A 149 -17.92 -12.47 3.62
N LEU A 150 -17.30 -11.52 2.93
CA LEU A 150 -16.42 -10.50 3.49
C LEU A 150 -16.95 -9.07 3.21
N GLY A 151 -18.23 -8.92 2.87
CA GLY A 151 -18.84 -7.60 2.65
C GLY A 151 -18.22 -6.82 1.47
N LEU A 152 -17.82 -5.56 1.67
CA LEU A 152 -17.28 -4.73 0.59
C LEU A 152 -15.96 -5.27 0.04
N LEU A 153 -15.11 -5.85 0.89
CA LEU A 153 -13.85 -6.49 0.53
C LEU A 153 -14.04 -7.59 -0.52
N ASP A 154 -15.18 -8.28 -0.55
CA ASP A 154 -15.44 -9.28 -1.58
C ASP A 154 -15.53 -8.70 -2.99
N ASN A 155 -15.95 -7.46 -3.15
CA ASN A 155 -15.93 -6.81 -4.47
C ASN A 155 -14.49 -6.60 -4.95
N TRP A 156 -13.57 -6.30 -4.03
CA TRP A 156 -12.14 -6.19 -4.32
C TRP A 156 -11.53 -7.56 -4.61
N LEU A 157 -11.76 -8.54 -3.74
CA LEU A 157 -11.21 -9.90 -3.87
C LEU A 157 -11.81 -10.70 -5.03
N ARG A 158 -12.94 -10.27 -5.60
CA ARG A 158 -13.50 -10.85 -6.83
C ARG A 158 -12.48 -10.84 -7.98
N ASN A 159 -11.62 -9.82 -8.06
CA ASN A 159 -10.57 -9.76 -9.07
C ASN A 159 -9.60 -10.96 -8.97
N ILE A 160 -9.31 -11.47 -7.77
CA ILE A 160 -8.49 -12.67 -7.58
C ILE A 160 -9.28 -13.93 -7.97
N ARG A 161 -10.58 -13.97 -7.66
CA ARG A 161 -11.46 -15.05 -8.11
C ARG A 161 -11.57 -15.10 -9.64
N ASP A 162 -11.50 -13.95 -10.32
CA ASP A 162 -11.41 -13.89 -11.77
C ASP A 162 -10.09 -14.47 -12.30
N VAL A 163 -8.97 -14.24 -11.63
CA VAL A 163 -7.70 -14.94 -11.93
C VAL A 163 -7.88 -16.45 -11.78
N CYS A 164 -8.47 -16.91 -10.67
CA CYS A 164 -8.74 -18.34 -10.47
C CYS A 164 -9.65 -18.91 -11.56
N ARG A 165 -10.64 -18.14 -12.02
CA ARG A 165 -11.55 -18.54 -13.11
C ARG A 165 -10.83 -18.62 -14.46
N LEU A 166 -9.92 -17.69 -14.75
CA LEU A 166 -9.13 -17.68 -16.00
C LEU A 166 -8.17 -18.87 -16.10
N HIS A 167 -7.62 -19.29 -14.96
CA HIS A 167 -6.63 -20.37 -14.86
C HIS A 167 -7.18 -21.61 -14.17
N LYS A 168 -8.49 -21.85 -14.30
CA LYS A 168 -9.20 -22.89 -13.58
C LYS A 168 -8.59 -24.27 -13.82
N ASP A 169 -8.40 -24.64 -15.09
CA ASP A 169 -7.92 -25.97 -15.47
C ASP A 169 -6.53 -26.25 -14.88
N GLU A 170 -5.62 -25.27 -14.96
CA GLU A 170 -4.26 -25.37 -14.38
C GLU A 170 -4.31 -25.51 -12.85
N LEU A 171 -5.17 -24.76 -12.17
CA LEU A 171 -5.27 -24.81 -10.71
C LEU A 171 -5.92 -26.10 -10.21
N GLU A 172 -6.87 -26.67 -10.96
CA GLU A 172 -7.54 -27.93 -10.62
C GLU A 172 -6.61 -29.14 -10.74
N GLU A 173 -5.64 -29.11 -11.65
CA GLU A 173 -4.60 -30.15 -11.79
C GLU A 173 -3.66 -30.25 -10.57
N ILE A 174 -3.51 -29.17 -9.81
CA ILE A 174 -2.63 -29.14 -8.63
C ILE A 174 -3.38 -29.69 -7.41
N SER A 175 -3.09 -30.92 -6.98
CA SER A 175 -3.79 -31.57 -5.87
C SER A 175 -3.43 -31.02 -4.48
N ASP A 176 -2.18 -30.61 -4.26
CA ASP A 176 -1.74 -30.03 -2.99
C ASP A 176 -2.27 -28.60 -2.83
N GLN A 177 -3.04 -28.37 -1.76
CA GLN A 177 -3.68 -27.07 -1.51
C GLN A 177 -2.65 -25.95 -1.28
N THR A 178 -1.51 -26.25 -0.67
CA THR A 178 -0.45 -25.26 -0.44
C THR A 178 0.20 -24.84 -1.75
N ALA A 179 0.54 -25.81 -2.60
CA ALA A 179 1.08 -25.58 -3.93
C ALA A 179 0.07 -24.83 -4.81
N ARG A 180 -1.21 -25.19 -4.75
CA ARG A 180 -2.29 -24.48 -5.46
C ARG A 180 -2.37 -23.03 -5.03
N MET A 181 -2.34 -22.76 -3.72
CA MET A 181 -2.33 -21.38 -3.18
C MET A 181 -1.09 -20.59 -3.64
N ARG A 182 0.09 -21.22 -3.61
CA ARG A 182 1.33 -20.61 -4.13
C ARG A 182 1.18 -20.27 -5.62
N ARG A 183 0.61 -21.18 -6.40
CA ARG A 183 0.36 -20.95 -7.83
C ARG A 183 -0.66 -19.85 -8.08
N THR A 184 -1.72 -19.75 -7.26
CA THR A 184 -2.68 -18.63 -7.33
C THR A 184 -1.98 -17.28 -7.10
N VAL A 185 -1.03 -17.19 -6.17
CA VAL A 185 -0.23 -15.96 -5.96
C VAL A 185 0.61 -15.60 -7.19
N GLU A 186 1.27 -16.59 -7.80
CA GLU A 186 2.07 -16.39 -9.02
C GLU A 186 1.20 -15.92 -10.18
N LEU A 187 0.09 -16.62 -10.45
CA LEU A 187 -0.86 -16.27 -11.51
C LEU A 187 -1.49 -14.90 -11.28
N ASN A 188 -1.83 -14.55 -10.03
CA ASN A 188 -2.30 -13.21 -9.70
C ASN A 188 -1.25 -12.16 -10.08
N THR A 189 0.01 -12.37 -9.73
CA THR A 189 1.12 -11.46 -10.05
C THR A 189 1.28 -11.30 -11.57
N ILE A 190 1.20 -12.40 -12.32
CA ILE A 190 1.26 -12.39 -13.79
C ILE A 190 0.10 -11.57 -14.37
N GLU A 191 -1.13 -11.84 -13.96
CA GLU A 191 -2.32 -11.12 -14.45
C GLU A 191 -2.28 -9.63 -14.10
N GLN A 192 -1.76 -9.27 -12.92
CA GLN A 192 -1.57 -7.86 -12.56
C GLN A 192 -0.51 -7.17 -13.43
N CYS A 193 0.58 -7.85 -13.81
CA CYS A 193 1.53 -7.32 -14.79
C CYS A 193 0.90 -7.10 -16.16
N ILE A 194 0.05 -8.04 -16.59
CA ILE A 194 -0.74 -7.91 -17.83
C ILE A 194 -1.68 -6.71 -17.72
N ASN A 195 -2.30 -6.47 -16.56
CA ASN A 195 -3.15 -5.30 -16.33
C ASN A 195 -2.37 -3.99 -16.40
N VAL A 196 -1.17 -3.91 -15.82
CA VAL A 196 -0.26 -2.76 -16.00
C VAL A 196 0.04 -2.55 -17.49
N PHE A 197 0.35 -3.62 -18.22
CA PHE A 197 0.65 -3.56 -19.65
C PHE A 197 -0.54 -3.05 -20.48
N LYS A 198 -1.79 -3.36 -20.09
CA LYS A 198 -3.00 -2.87 -20.78
C LYS A 198 -3.24 -1.37 -20.61
N ILE A 199 -2.59 -0.70 -19.65
CA ILE A 199 -2.79 0.73 -19.42
C ILE A 199 -2.25 1.50 -20.65
N GLY A 200 -3.11 2.28 -21.31
CA GLY A 200 -2.76 2.98 -22.54
C GLY A 200 -1.52 3.88 -22.40
N LEU A 201 -1.34 4.57 -21.26
CA LEU A 201 -0.17 5.40 -21.01
C LEU A 201 1.13 4.58 -20.96
N VAL A 202 1.07 3.35 -20.43
CA VAL A 202 2.22 2.44 -20.33
C VAL A 202 2.62 1.94 -21.71
N GLN A 203 1.66 1.47 -22.50
CA GLN A 203 1.91 1.05 -23.89
C GLN A 203 2.48 2.19 -24.73
N ARG A 204 1.94 3.40 -24.57
CA ARG A 204 2.42 4.61 -25.27
C ARG A 204 3.87 4.91 -24.93
N HIS A 205 4.23 4.88 -23.65
CA HIS A 205 5.61 5.15 -23.23
C HIS A 205 6.56 4.03 -23.66
N GLN A 206 6.15 2.75 -23.59
CA GLN A 206 6.95 1.64 -24.11
C GLN A 206 7.18 1.76 -25.63
N ALA A 207 6.14 2.08 -26.40
CA ALA A 207 6.24 2.24 -27.85
C ALA A 207 7.20 3.38 -28.25
N LYS A 208 7.21 4.48 -27.47
CA LYS A 208 8.04 5.66 -27.73
C LYS A 208 9.47 5.51 -27.20
N TYR A 209 9.62 5.09 -25.95
CA TYR A 209 10.89 5.17 -25.20
C TYR A 209 11.47 3.81 -24.80
N GLY A 210 10.72 2.71 -24.95
CA GLY A 210 11.14 1.37 -24.53
C GLY A 210 11.02 1.12 -23.01
N PHE A 211 10.44 2.06 -22.27
CA PHE A 211 10.19 1.95 -20.82
C PHE A 211 8.83 2.62 -20.47
N PRO A 212 8.21 2.29 -19.33
CA PRO A 212 8.71 1.40 -18.28
C PRO A 212 8.74 -0.08 -18.71
N ARG A 213 9.73 -0.85 -18.28
CA ARG A 213 9.69 -2.33 -18.35
C ARG A 213 8.84 -2.84 -17.20
N ILE A 214 8.14 -3.95 -17.39
CA ILE A 214 7.20 -4.50 -16.40
C ILE A 214 7.74 -5.85 -15.94
N HIS A 215 7.86 -6.04 -14.63
CA HIS A 215 8.40 -7.25 -14.02
C HIS A 215 7.43 -7.80 -12.98
N GLY A 216 7.15 -9.09 -13.02
CA GLY A 216 6.38 -9.79 -11.99
C GLY A 216 7.33 -10.50 -11.03
N LEU A 217 7.30 -10.17 -9.75
CA LEU A 217 8.11 -10.81 -8.72
C LEU A 217 7.23 -11.49 -7.67
N VAL A 218 7.69 -12.61 -7.11
CA VAL A 218 7.05 -13.23 -5.94
C VAL A 218 8.08 -13.43 -4.84
N TYR A 219 7.80 -12.82 -3.69
CA TYR A 219 8.62 -12.89 -2.48
C TYR A 219 8.22 -14.09 -1.61
N ASP A 220 9.21 -14.88 -1.18
CA ASP A 220 9.01 -15.98 -0.24
C ASP A 220 9.41 -15.56 1.18
N LEU A 221 8.40 -15.45 2.06
CA LEU A 221 8.56 -15.08 3.47
C LEU A 221 9.48 -16.05 4.23
N LYS A 222 9.55 -17.33 3.84
CA LYS A 222 10.32 -18.37 4.55
C LYS A 222 11.82 -18.28 4.33
N ASN A 223 12.26 -17.59 3.27
CA ASN A 223 13.68 -17.55 2.94
C ASN A 223 14.17 -16.21 2.39
N GLY A 224 13.27 -15.23 2.24
CA GLY A 224 13.53 -13.89 1.76
C GLY A 224 13.75 -13.76 0.25
N GLN A 225 13.58 -14.83 -0.53
CA GLN A 225 13.93 -14.86 -1.94
C GLN A 225 12.88 -14.15 -2.80
N LEU A 226 13.35 -13.29 -3.70
CA LEU A 226 12.58 -12.83 -4.84
C LEU A 226 12.69 -13.83 -6.00
N ASN A 227 11.56 -14.19 -6.59
CA ASN A 227 11.48 -15.04 -7.78
C ASN A 227 10.82 -14.26 -8.91
N GLU A 228 11.45 -14.21 -10.08
CA GLU A 228 10.88 -13.59 -11.27
C GLU A 228 9.86 -14.51 -11.93
N MET A 229 8.72 -13.93 -12.32
CA MET A 229 7.70 -14.60 -13.11
C MET A 229 8.03 -14.42 -14.59
N ASP A 230 8.00 -15.51 -15.35
CA ASP A 230 8.16 -15.45 -16.79
C ASP A 230 6.87 -14.96 -17.45
N ILE A 231 6.94 -13.82 -18.13
CA ILE A 231 5.78 -13.13 -18.73
C ILE A 231 6.11 -12.76 -20.17
N ASP A 232 5.45 -13.45 -21.12
CA ASP A 232 5.64 -13.20 -22.54
C ASP A 232 4.66 -12.13 -23.08
N PHE A 233 5.04 -10.87 -22.92
CA PHE A 233 4.28 -9.73 -23.48
C PHE A 233 4.23 -9.76 -25.02
N GLN A 234 5.21 -10.37 -25.70
CA GLN A 234 5.21 -10.45 -27.17
C GLN A 234 4.11 -11.37 -27.66
N SER A 235 4.00 -12.56 -27.06
CA SER A 235 2.91 -13.49 -27.35
C SER A 235 1.55 -12.91 -26.97
N TYR A 236 1.47 -12.17 -25.85
CA TYR A 236 0.24 -11.46 -25.46
C TYR A 236 -0.21 -10.48 -26.55
N VAL A 237 0.69 -9.61 -27.02
CA VAL A 237 0.36 -8.65 -28.09
C VAL A 237 -0.03 -9.40 -29.36
N LYS A 238 0.76 -10.39 -29.82
CA LYS A 238 0.44 -11.15 -31.05
C LYS A 238 -0.94 -11.78 -30.99
N LYS A 239 -1.32 -12.35 -29.85
CA LYS A 239 -2.62 -13.01 -29.63
C LYS A 239 -3.78 -12.02 -29.61
N TYR A 240 -3.59 -10.84 -29.00
CA TYR A 240 -4.66 -9.89 -28.74
C TYR A 240 -4.56 -8.56 -29.51
N ASN A 241 -3.69 -8.48 -30.52
CA ASN A 241 -3.44 -7.25 -31.30
C ASN A 241 -4.71 -6.71 -31.99
N SER A 242 -5.67 -7.58 -32.32
CA SER A 242 -6.94 -7.14 -32.92
C SER A 242 -7.89 -6.49 -31.91
N ILE A 243 -7.68 -6.67 -30.61
CA ILE A 243 -8.59 -6.24 -29.54
C ILE A 243 -7.96 -5.12 -28.68
N TYR A 244 -6.68 -5.24 -28.33
CA TYR A 244 -5.96 -4.33 -27.43
C TYR A 244 -4.92 -3.45 -28.14
N LYS A 245 -5.25 -2.94 -29.33
CA LYS A 245 -4.42 -1.96 -30.06
C LYS A 245 -4.82 -0.53 -29.69
N LEU A 246 -4.57 -0.12 -28.45
CA LEU A 246 -4.81 1.27 -28.00
C LEU A 246 -3.79 2.23 -28.62
N HIS A 247 -2.56 1.77 -28.81
CA HIS A 247 -1.51 2.48 -29.52
C HIS A 247 -0.83 1.52 -30.52
N SER A 248 -0.51 2.04 -31.71
CA SER A 248 0.15 1.27 -32.75
C SER A 248 1.57 0.94 -32.29
N PHE A 249 1.82 -0.30 -31.87
CA PHE A 249 3.12 -0.91 -32.11
C PHE A 249 3.22 -1.09 -33.62
N PRO A 250 4.02 -0.29 -34.35
CA PRO A 250 3.86 -0.23 -35.81
C PRO A 250 4.23 -1.54 -36.50
N GLU A 251 4.97 -2.41 -35.82
CA GLU A 251 5.35 -3.76 -36.25
C GLU A 251 4.49 -4.87 -35.58
N GLY A 252 3.44 -4.52 -34.82
CA GLY A 252 2.63 -5.50 -34.09
C GLY A 252 3.35 -6.23 -32.95
N ALA A 253 4.49 -5.69 -32.49
CA ALA A 253 5.35 -6.25 -31.46
C ALA A 253 5.89 -5.15 -30.54
N VAL A 254 6.18 -5.48 -29.27
CA VAL A 254 6.82 -4.53 -28.35
C VAL A 254 8.23 -4.24 -28.87
N PRO A 255 8.65 -2.96 -29.04
CA PRO A 255 9.95 -2.63 -29.61
C PRO A 255 11.09 -3.14 -28.72
N LEU A 256 12.05 -3.84 -29.32
CA LEU A 256 13.21 -4.42 -28.63
C LEU A 256 14.51 -3.69 -28.95
N ARG A 257 14.57 -2.97 -30.09
CA ARG A 257 15.78 -2.29 -30.57
C ARG A 257 15.63 -0.78 -30.51
N ARG A 258 16.74 -0.09 -30.21
CA ARG A 258 16.79 1.39 -30.21
C ARG A 258 16.37 2.00 -31.56
N SER A 259 16.70 1.34 -32.67
CA SER A 259 16.29 1.78 -34.01
C SER A 259 14.77 1.76 -34.20
N GLN A 260 14.06 0.75 -33.66
CA GLN A 260 12.59 0.68 -33.68
C GLN A 260 11.99 1.84 -32.85
N LEU A 261 12.56 2.12 -31.68
CA LEU A 261 12.14 3.24 -30.84
C LEU A 261 12.35 4.60 -31.52
N GLN A 262 13.52 4.81 -32.14
CA GLN A 262 13.81 6.00 -32.93
C GLN A 262 12.81 6.18 -34.07
N GLY A 263 12.50 5.10 -34.82
CA GLY A 263 11.49 5.13 -35.88
C GLY A 263 10.09 5.48 -35.38
N ASN A 264 9.66 4.87 -34.27
CA ASN A 264 8.37 5.17 -33.64
C ASN A 264 8.28 6.62 -33.17
N MET A 265 9.36 7.12 -32.55
CA MET A 265 9.42 8.50 -32.06
C MET A 265 9.37 9.49 -33.22
N ILE A 266 10.08 9.26 -34.32
CA ILE A 266 10.01 10.13 -35.51
C ILE A 266 8.56 10.22 -36.00
N ARG A 267 7.85 9.09 -36.17
CA ARG A 267 6.45 9.07 -36.59
C ARG A 267 5.55 9.86 -35.64
N THR A 268 5.74 9.70 -34.32
CA THR A 268 5.02 10.49 -33.32
C THR A 268 5.30 11.99 -33.44
N LEU A 269 6.55 12.39 -33.68
CA LEU A 269 6.93 13.80 -33.79
C LEU A 269 6.38 14.45 -35.06
N THR A 270 6.10 13.66 -36.10
CA THR A 270 5.55 14.14 -37.38
C THR A 270 4.02 14.06 -37.47
N GLU A 271 3.36 13.29 -36.59
CA GLU A 271 1.88 13.20 -36.55
C GLU A 271 1.24 14.59 -36.45
N GLY A 272 0.42 14.95 -37.46
CA GLY A 272 -0.27 16.24 -37.53
C GLY A 272 0.61 17.44 -37.94
N HIS A 273 1.88 17.20 -38.27
CA HIS A 273 2.84 18.21 -38.73
C HIS A 273 3.32 17.99 -40.17
N ASP A 274 2.68 17.05 -40.87
CA ASP A 274 2.94 16.74 -42.27
C ASP A 274 2.45 17.89 -43.17
N GLU A 275 3.34 18.42 -44.00
CA GLU A 275 3.01 19.41 -45.04
C GLU A 275 2.41 18.71 -46.28
N GLU A 276 2.87 17.49 -46.56
CA GLU A 276 2.33 16.51 -47.51
C GLU A 276 2.37 15.12 -46.85
N PRO A 277 1.58 14.11 -47.28
CA PRO A 277 1.63 12.77 -46.70
C PRO A 277 3.05 12.23 -46.61
N ASN A 278 3.52 11.96 -45.38
CA ASN A 278 4.89 11.51 -45.06
C ASN A 278 6.01 12.52 -45.33
N ARG A 279 5.74 13.83 -45.39
CA ARG A 279 6.77 14.87 -45.53
C ARG A 279 6.62 15.96 -44.48
N VAL A 280 7.75 16.30 -43.87
CA VAL A 280 7.84 17.29 -42.80
C VAL A 280 9.05 18.20 -43.02
N SER A 281 8.96 19.46 -42.60
CA SER A 281 10.09 20.38 -42.64
C SER A 281 11.34 19.84 -41.92
N ALA A 282 12.48 19.80 -42.60
CA ALA A 282 13.77 19.41 -42.02
C ALA A 282 14.15 20.26 -40.78
N LYS A 283 13.81 21.55 -40.80
CA LYS A 283 14.01 22.47 -39.67
C LYS A 283 13.13 22.09 -38.48
N TYR A 284 11.87 21.72 -38.75
CA TYR A 284 10.95 21.26 -37.72
C TYR A 284 11.44 19.95 -37.09
N ILE A 285 11.70 18.91 -37.90
CA ILE A 285 12.01 17.58 -37.37
C ILE A 285 13.35 17.58 -36.62
N LYS A 286 14.35 18.32 -37.09
CA LYS A 286 15.62 18.51 -36.37
C LYS A 286 15.40 19.15 -35.00
N ARG A 287 14.56 20.20 -34.91
CA ARG A 287 14.19 20.83 -33.63
C ARG A 287 13.40 19.87 -32.73
N ALA A 288 12.48 19.09 -33.31
CA ALA A 288 11.65 18.15 -32.57
C ALA A 288 12.49 17.00 -31.98
N MET A 289 13.34 16.36 -32.78
CA MET A 289 14.23 15.30 -32.32
C MET A 289 15.25 15.79 -31.28
N SER A 290 15.70 17.05 -31.38
CA SER A 290 16.62 17.65 -30.40
C SER A 290 16.00 17.81 -29.00
N LYS A 291 14.66 17.79 -28.89
CA LYS A 291 13.96 17.78 -27.61
C LYS A 291 13.88 16.39 -26.98
N GLU A 292 14.31 15.35 -27.69
CA GLU A 292 14.24 13.94 -27.29
C GLU A 292 15.65 13.32 -27.13
N PRO A 293 16.48 13.83 -26.20
CA PRO A 293 17.88 13.42 -26.05
C PRO A 293 18.05 11.98 -25.57
N ILE A 294 16.97 11.35 -25.08
CA ILE A 294 16.96 9.93 -24.67
C ILE A 294 17.19 9.02 -25.88
N LEU A 295 16.65 9.40 -27.05
CA LEU A 295 16.68 8.55 -28.24
C LEU A 295 17.65 9.06 -29.31
N PHE A 296 17.89 10.37 -29.38
CA PHE A 296 18.67 10.99 -30.44
C PHE A 296 19.83 11.84 -29.90
N SER A 297 21.03 11.61 -30.42
CA SER A 297 22.15 12.53 -30.29
C SER A 297 22.13 13.59 -31.40
N GLU A 298 22.78 14.74 -31.16
CA GLU A 298 22.89 15.79 -32.19
C GLU A 298 23.57 15.29 -33.47
N THR A 299 24.57 14.40 -33.33
CA THR A 299 25.25 13.77 -34.45
C THR A 299 24.34 12.82 -35.24
N GLU A 300 23.53 12.02 -34.55
CA GLU A 300 22.54 11.13 -35.15
C GLU A 300 21.48 11.93 -35.91
N ILE A 301 20.98 13.04 -35.33
CA ILE A 301 19.98 13.90 -35.97
C ILE A 301 20.54 14.49 -37.27
N ASN A 302 21.73 15.09 -37.21
CA ASN A 302 22.35 15.72 -38.38
C ASN A 302 22.61 14.70 -39.49
N SER A 303 23.13 13.51 -39.14
CA SER A 303 23.37 12.43 -40.10
C SER A 303 22.09 11.86 -40.71
N ALA A 304 21.02 11.72 -39.91
CA ALA A 304 19.74 11.19 -40.40
C ALA A 304 19.05 12.17 -41.36
N VAL A 305 19.02 13.47 -41.01
CA VAL A 305 18.39 14.50 -41.85
C VAL A 305 19.16 14.66 -43.17
N ALA A 306 20.50 14.71 -43.13
CA ALA A 306 21.32 14.81 -44.35
C ALA A 306 21.05 13.62 -45.30
N ARG A 307 21.05 12.39 -44.78
CA ARG A 307 20.76 11.17 -45.57
C ARG A 307 19.36 11.17 -46.17
N ALA A 308 18.35 11.65 -45.44
CA ALA A 308 16.99 11.73 -45.94
C ALA A 308 16.87 12.74 -47.11
N GLN A 309 17.55 13.88 -47.01
CA GLN A 309 17.57 14.91 -48.06
C GLN A 309 18.34 14.45 -49.31
N GLU A 310 19.45 13.72 -49.14
CA GLU A 310 20.19 13.08 -50.23
C GLU A 310 19.36 12.00 -50.95
N GLY A 311 18.55 11.24 -50.21
CA GLY A 311 17.64 10.22 -50.74
C GLY A 311 16.53 10.79 -51.64
N GLU A 312 16.01 11.98 -51.35
CA GLU A 312 15.01 12.67 -52.20
C GLU A 312 15.63 13.23 -53.50
N LEU A 313 16.86 13.73 -53.45
CA LEU A 313 17.60 14.20 -54.64
C LEU A 313 17.85 13.07 -55.66
N ASN A 314 18.15 11.86 -55.17
CA ASN A 314 18.37 10.70 -56.03
C ASN A 314 17.07 10.04 -56.54
N SER A 315 15.94 10.17 -55.84
CA SER A 315 14.64 9.62 -56.30
C SER A 315 13.96 10.50 -57.35
N SER A 316 14.28 11.80 -57.41
CA SER A 316 13.84 12.70 -58.48
C SER A 316 14.60 12.54 -59.82
N THR A 317 15.63 11.67 -59.88
CA THR A 317 16.47 11.47 -61.08
C THR A 317 16.58 10.03 -61.60
N SER A 318 15.81 9.07 -61.06
CA SER A 318 15.82 7.70 -61.59
C SER A 318 14.43 7.12 -61.78
N ALA A 319 14.08 6.81 -63.03
CA ALA A 319 13.02 5.87 -63.36
C ALA A 319 13.29 4.53 -62.64
N VAL A 320 12.44 4.21 -61.66
CA VAL A 320 12.56 3.01 -60.84
C VAL A 320 12.23 1.77 -61.68
N ARG A 321 13.25 0.99 -62.05
CA ARG A 321 13.08 -0.46 -62.23
C ARG A 321 12.88 -1.07 -60.84
N HIS A 322 11.81 -1.84 -60.67
CA HIS A 322 11.57 -2.65 -59.49
C HIS A 322 12.79 -3.50 -59.17
N ASN A 323 13.42 -3.23 -58.02
CA ASN A 323 14.23 -4.21 -57.31
C ASN A 323 13.78 -4.20 -55.85
N GLU A 324 13.11 -5.30 -55.49
CA GLU A 324 12.87 -5.70 -54.11
C GLU A 324 14.21 -5.75 -53.36
N VAL A 325 14.35 -4.94 -52.32
CA VAL A 325 15.44 -5.12 -51.35
C VAL A 325 15.03 -6.28 -50.44
N LYS A 326 15.43 -7.50 -50.82
CA LYS A 326 15.49 -8.65 -49.92
C LYS A 326 16.52 -8.34 -48.83
N CYS A 327 16.05 -8.17 -47.60
CA CYS A 327 16.91 -8.27 -46.42
C CYS A 327 17.37 -9.74 -46.32
N GLN A 328 18.66 -10.00 -46.46
CA GLN A 328 19.23 -11.32 -46.24
C GLN A 328 19.27 -11.61 -44.74
N ASP A 329 18.26 -12.31 -44.23
CA ASP A 329 18.34 -13.01 -42.96
C ASP A 329 19.28 -14.21 -43.11
N GLN A 330 20.49 -14.10 -42.56
CA GLN A 330 21.31 -15.27 -42.22
C GLN A 330 21.04 -15.64 -40.76
N ASP A 331 19.93 -16.34 -40.52
CA ASP A 331 19.84 -17.39 -39.50
C ASP A 331 18.58 -18.24 -39.74
N SER A 332 18.69 -19.16 -40.68
CA SER A 332 17.67 -20.18 -40.94
C SER A 332 17.82 -21.32 -39.94
N ARG A 333 16.96 -21.33 -38.92
CA ARG A 333 16.56 -22.56 -38.21
C ARG A 333 15.30 -22.25 -37.43
N TYR A 334 14.14 -22.41 -38.06
CA TYR A 334 12.89 -22.94 -37.49
C TYR A 334 11.79 -22.77 -38.54
N ASP A 335 11.72 -23.71 -39.47
CA ASP A 335 10.56 -23.88 -40.34
C ASP A 335 10.26 -25.38 -40.46
N ARG A 336 9.22 -25.83 -39.75
CA ARG A 336 8.46 -27.03 -40.10
C ARG A 336 6.98 -26.79 -39.77
N PRO A 337 6.05 -27.03 -40.70
CA PRO A 337 4.63 -26.89 -40.45
C PRO A 337 4.13 -28.10 -39.64
N ILE A 338 3.40 -27.85 -38.55
CA ILE A 338 2.68 -28.91 -37.82
C ILE A 338 1.24 -28.92 -38.31
N MET A 339 0.95 -29.90 -39.17
CA MET A 339 -0.39 -30.33 -39.54
C MET A 339 -1.05 -31.04 -38.34
N PHE A 340 -2.32 -30.71 -38.11
CA PHE A 340 -3.21 -31.47 -37.22
C PHE A 340 -3.29 -32.93 -37.65
N HIS A 341 -2.92 -33.87 -36.77
CA HIS A 341 -3.54 -35.20 -36.76
C HIS A 341 -3.53 -35.83 -35.37
N ARG A 342 -4.71 -36.35 -35.02
CA ARG A 342 -5.11 -37.02 -33.79
C ARG A 342 -4.64 -38.48 -33.85
N ALA A 343 -3.87 -38.97 -32.87
CA ALA A 343 -3.75 -40.40 -32.57
C ALA A 343 -3.22 -40.66 -31.14
N LEU A 344 -3.94 -41.51 -30.41
CA LEU A 344 -3.65 -42.03 -29.08
C LEU A 344 -2.46 -43.00 -29.09
N LYS A 345 -1.61 -42.99 -28.04
CA LYS A 345 -1.18 -44.17 -27.24
C LYS A 345 0.00 -43.86 -26.29
N THR A 346 -0.28 -43.96 -24.99
CA THR A 346 0.47 -44.64 -23.90
C THR A 346 2.02 -44.64 -23.88
N SER A 347 2.59 -44.09 -22.78
CA SER A 347 3.55 -44.72 -21.83
C SER A 347 4.86 -43.96 -21.50
N SER A 348 5.07 -43.81 -20.19
CA SER A 348 6.30 -43.66 -19.38
C SER A 348 7.28 -42.49 -19.59
N LEU A 349 7.20 -41.55 -18.63
CA LEU A 349 8.28 -41.07 -17.75
C LEU A 349 9.74 -41.27 -18.21
N LEU A 350 10.44 -40.16 -18.46
CA LEU A 350 11.82 -39.94 -18.02
C LEU A 350 12.20 -38.45 -18.14
N LEU A 351 12.50 -37.84 -16.98
CA LEU A 351 13.07 -36.50 -16.84
C LEU A 351 14.40 -36.40 -17.60
N HIS A 352 14.58 -35.37 -18.43
CA HIS A 352 15.89 -34.86 -18.82
C HIS A 352 15.94 -33.34 -18.63
N ARG A 353 16.58 -32.95 -17.54
CA ARG A 353 16.89 -31.56 -17.17
C ARG A 353 18.06 -31.09 -18.05
N LYS A 354 17.79 -30.26 -19.07
CA LYS A 354 18.86 -29.61 -19.85
C LYS A 354 19.34 -28.37 -19.11
N THR A 355 20.52 -28.47 -18.52
CA THR A 355 21.31 -27.35 -17.99
C THR A 355 21.83 -26.53 -19.18
N LEU A 356 21.35 -25.30 -19.34
CA LEU A 356 21.88 -24.35 -20.32
C LEU A 356 23.04 -23.58 -19.67
N THR A 357 24.26 -23.88 -20.09
CA THR A 357 25.45 -23.11 -19.81
C THR A 357 25.47 -21.85 -20.70
N ARG A 358 25.29 -20.66 -20.12
CA ARG A 358 25.51 -19.37 -20.82
C ARG A 358 27.02 -19.16 -20.99
N SER A 359 27.46 -19.00 -22.23
CA SER A 359 28.80 -18.50 -22.55
C SER A 359 28.91 -17.02 -22.14
N VAL A 360 29.99 -16.69 -21.47
CA VAL A 360 30.32 -15.34 -21.00
C VAL A 360 30.96 -14.58 -22.16
N SER A 361 30.32 -13.52 -22.63
CA SER A 361 30.91 -12.55 -23.57
C SER A 361 30.50 -11.13 -23.20
N SER A 362 31.52 -10.29 -22.96
CA SER A 362 31.51 -8.86 -22.64
C SER A 362 30.73 -8.43 -21.39
N MET A 363 31.42 -7.84 -20.42
CA MET A 363 30.80 -7.24 -19.21
C MET A 363 29.91 -6.06 -19.61
N ALA A 364 28.64 -6.35 -19.92
CA ALA A 364 27.56 -5.39 -19.85
C ALA A 364 27.33 -5.04 -18.36
N LEU A 365 27.12 -3.75 -18.06
CA LEU A 365 26.63 -3.33 -16.75
C LEU A 365 25.37 -4.13 -16.41
N PRO A 366 25.21 -4.63 -15.16
CA PRO A 366 24.02 -5.37 -14.77
C PRO A 366 22.77 -4.56 -15.14
N THR A 367 21.77 -5.23 -15.70
CA THR A 367 20.46 -4.62 -15.87
C THR A 367 19.93 -4.15 -14.50
N SER A 368 19.04 -3.15 -14.50
CA SER A 368 18.46 -2.62 -13.25
C SER A 368 17.80 -3.70 -12.39
N LEU A 369 17.32 -4.80 -12.98
CA LEU A 369 16.71 -5.92 -12.27
C LEU A 369 17.77 -6.89 -11.69
N GLU A 370 18.86 -7.16 -12.40
CA GLU A 370 19.97 -7.99 -11.89
C GLU A 370 20.56 -7.41 -10.59
N ARG A 371 20.69 -6.06 -10.52
CA ARG A 371 21.08 -5.36 -9.29
C ARG A 371 20.13 -5.68 -8.13
N LEU A 372 18.81 -5.74 -8.37
CA LEU A 372 17.84 -6.03 -7.31
C LEU A 372 17.98 -7.46 -6.77
N PHE A 373 18.21 -8.45 -7.64
CA PHE A 373 18.42 -9.83 -7.21
C PHE A 373 19.74 -9.99 -6.45
N GLU A 374 20.81 -9.33 -6.89
CA GLU A 374 22.08 -9.33 -6.17
C GLU A 374 21.94 -8.69 -4.78
N ASN A 375 21.26 -7.54 -4.70
CA ASN A 375 20.98 -6.89 -3.43
C ASN A 375 20.10 -7.75 -2.52
N ASN A 376 19.04 -8.36 -3.05
CA ASN A 376 18.19 -9.29 -2.30
C ASN A 376 19.01 -10.45 -1.73
N LYS A 377 19.91 -11.03 -2.52
CA LYS A 377 20.83 -12.08 -2.04
C LYS A 377 21.69 -11.60 -0.87
N LYS A 378 22.36 -10.45 -1.02
CA LYS A 378 23.20 -9.85 0.03
C LYS A 378 22.40 -9.57 1.31
N TRP A 379 21.20 -9.01 1.16
CA TRP A 379 20.30 -8.74 2.28
C TRP A 379 19.91 -10.03 3.01
N ARG A 380 19.51 -11.08 2.30
CA ARG A 380 19.15 -12.38 2.89
C ARG A 380 20.31 -13.01 3.67
N GLU A 381 21.50 -13.00 3.08
CA GLU A 381 22.71 -13.51 3.72
C GLU A 381 23.03 -12.70 4.99
N GLY A 382 22.97 -11.37 4.91
CA GLY A 382 23.16 -10.48 6.06
C GLY A 382 22.16 -10.71 7.20
N LYS A 383 20.87 -10.89 6.87
CA LYS A 383 19.84 -11.17 7.88
C LYS A 383 20.03 -12.51 8.57
N LYS A 384 20.35 -13.57 7.81
CA LYS A 384 20.65 -14.91 8.38
C LYS A 384 21.90 -14.92 9.25
N LEU A 385 22.90 -14.10 8.92
CA LEU A 385 24.10 -13.97 9.74
C LEU A 385 23.80 -13.30 11.10
N LEU A 386 22.88 -12.32 11.13
CA LEU A 386 22.49 -11.62 12.35
C LEU A 386 21.49 -12.44 13.20
N ASP A 387 20.53 -13.09 12.55
CA ASP A 387 19.52 -13.93 13.18
C ASP A 387 19.20 -15.12 12.26
N PRO A 388 19.71 -16.33 12.56
CA PRO A 388 19.47 -17.53 11.75
C PRO A 388 17.98 -17.85 11.57
N ASP A 389 17.14 -17.49 12.55
CA ASP A 389 15.71 -17.77 12.57
C ASP A 389 14.87 -16.60 12.03
N TYR A 390 15.50 -15.55 11.47
CA TYR A 390 14.82 -14.32 11.03
C TYR A 390 13.62 -14.59 10.11
N PHE A 391 13.82 -15.44 9.10
CA PHE A 391 12.78 -15.75 8.12
C PHE A 391 11.71 -16.70 8.67
N ASP A 392 12.08 -17.59 9.59
CA ASP A 392 11.10 -18.45 10.25
C ASP A 392 10.15 -17.60 11.10
N LYS A 393 10.69 -16.68 11.91
CA LYS A 393 9.91 -15.70 12.69
C LYS A 393 9.04 -14.83 11.77
N THR A 394 9.60 -14.29 10.70
CA THR A 394 8.87 -13.43 9.74
C THR A 394 7.77 -14.19 9.01
N SER A 395 7.94 -15.49 8.78
CA SER A 395 6.96 -16.34 8.08
C SER A 395 5.78 -16.78 8.94
N GLN A 396 5.91 -16.73 10.27
CA GLN A 396 4.79 -16.96 11.19
C GLN A 396 3.75 -15.85 11.07
N GLY A 397 2.46 -16.18 11.30
CA GLY A 397 1.33 -15.27 11.06
C GLY A 397 1.50 -13.89 11.70
N GLN A 398 0.81 -12.89 11.17
CA GLN A 398 0.88 -11.51 11.67
C GLN A 398 -0.35 -11.16 12.52
N HIS A 399 -0.14 -10.34 13.54
CA HIS A 399 -1.19 -9.71 14.33
C HIS A 399 -0.90 -8.21 14.45
N PRO A 400 -0.96 -7.45 13.33
CA PRO A 400 -0.60 -6.06 13.34
C PRO A 400 -1.55 -5.27 14.25
N GLN A 401 -0.98 -4.40 15.08
CA GLN A 401 -1.77 -3.51 15.94
C GLN A 401 -2.15 -2.22 15.21
N TYR A 402 -1.42 -1.90 14.13
CA TYR A 402 -1.53 -0.64 13.40
C TYR A 402 -1.90 -0.89 11.94
N LEU A 403 -2.86 -0.11 11.44
CA LEU A 403 -2.97 0.20 10.02
C LEU A 403 -2.28 1.53 9.75
N TRP A 404 -1.33 1.57 8.82
CA TRP A 404 -0.68 2.78 8.35
C TRP A 404 -1.14 3.12 6.94
N ILE A 405 -1.67 4.32 6.75
CA ILE A 405 -2.04 4.89 5.45
C ILE A 405 -1.04 6.01 5.15
N GLY A 406 -0.10 5.74 4.25
CA GLY A 406 1.00 6.66 3.90
C GLY A 406 1.01 7.07 2.43
N CYS A 407 1.94 7.96 2.10
CA CYS A 407 2.13 8.40 0.73
C CYS A 407 3.06 7.44 -0.04
N SER A 408 2.81 7.24 -1.33
CA SER A 408 3.71 6.51 -2.24
C SER A 408 5.06 7.21 -2.42
N ASP A 409 5.10 8.52 -2.20
CA ASP A 409 6.29 9.38 -2.19
C ASP A 409 7.03 9.37 -0.83
N SER A 410 6.57 8.56 0.13
CA SER A 410 7.21 8.48 1.45
C SER A 410 8.54 7.75 1.33
N ARG A 411 9.64 8.52 1.43
CA ARG A 411 11.02 8.04 1.25
C ARG A 411 11.51 7.11 2.35
N VAL A 412 10.81 7.06 3.49
CA VAL A 412 11.12 6.14 4.59
C VAL A 412 10.00 5.09 4.69
N PRO A 413 10.34 3.80 4.84
CA PRO A 413 9.38 2.74 5.18
C PRO A 413 8.65 3.06 6.49
N ALA A 414 7.39 2.64 6.60
CA ALA A 414 6.56 2.98 7.76
C ALA A 414 7.04 2.22 9.02
N GLU A 415 7.43 0.98 8.81
CA GLU A 415 8.02 0.07 9.79
C GLU A 415 9.35 0.64 10.33
N GLU A 416 10.18 1.21 9.45
CA GLU A 416 11.46 1.80 9.82
C GLU A 416 11.31 3.10 10.63
N ILE A 417 10.48 4.05 10.18
CA ILE A 417 10.30 5.34 10.88
C ILE A 417 9.65 5.17 12.27
N THR A 418 8.88 4.10 12.47
CA THR A 418 8.20 3.78 13.74
C THR A 418 8.96 2.75 14.58
N GLY A 419 10.08 2.23 14.10
CA GLY A 419 10.89 1.20 14.77
C GLY A 419 10.09 -0.07 15.11
N LEU A 420 9.07 -0.40 14.32
CA LEU A 420 8.27 -1.61 14.49
C LEU A 420 8.89 -2.78 13.74
N ALA A 421 8.70 -3.98 14.28
CA ALA A 421 9.19 -5.20 13.66
C ALA A 421 8.33 -5.60 12.44
N PRO A 422 8.90 -6.36 11.49
CA PRO A 422 8.15 -6.96 10.39
C PRO A 422 6.85 -7.64 10.84
N GLY A 423 5.73 -7.30 10.22
CA GLY A 423 4.42 -7.86 10.55
C GLY A 423 3.66 -7.21 11.72
N GLU A 424 4.25 -6.24 12.44
CA GLU A 424 3.53 -5.46 13.47
C GLU A 424 2.62 -4.36 12.87
N MET A 425 2.75 -4.08 11.58
CA MET A 425 2.03 -3.02 10.87
C MET A 425 1.47 -3.52 9.54
N PHE A 426 0.21 -3.16 9.26
CA PHE A 426 -0.43 -3.33 7.96
C PHE A 426 -0.39 -2.00 7.21
N VAL A 427 0.09 -1.98 5.96
CA VAL A 427 0.43 -0.71 5.28
C VAL A 427 -0.33 -0.53 3.97
N HIS A 428 -0.97 0.62 3.81
CA HIS A 428 -1.47 1.13 2.54
C HIS A 428 -0.66 2.35 2.12
N ARG A 429 -0.35 2.44 0.83
CA ARG A 429 0.32 3.61 0.25
C ARG A 429 -0.35 3.96 -1.08
N ASN A 430 -0.67 5.23 -1.26
CA ASN A 430 -1.15 5.82 -2.50
C ASN A 430 -0.60 7.25 -2.67
N VAL A 431 -0.87 7.92 -3.79
CA VAL A 431 -0.39 9.30 -4.00
C VAL A 431 -1.04 10.24 -2.98
N ALA A 432 -0.23 10.91 -2.17
CA ALA A 432 -0.62 11.89 -1.14
C ALA A 432 -1.50 11.33 0.01
N ASN A 433 -1.33 10.05 0.36
CA ASN A 433 -1.92 9.41 1.54
C ASN A 433 -3.43 9.63 1.69
N LEU A 434 -4.16 9.60 0.57
CA LEU A 434 -5.58 9.93 0.52
C LEU A 434 -6.46 8.76 1.00
N VAL A 435 -7.56 9.11 1.65
CA VAL A 435 -8.68 8.22 1.98
C VAL A 435 -9.93 8.84 1.38
N VAL A 436 -10.24 8.41 0.16
CA VAL A 436 -11.36 8.95 -0.62
C VAL A 436 -12.60 8.09 -0.40
N SER A 437 -13.77 8.70 -0.24
CA SER A 437 -15.00 8.01 0.21
C SER A 437 -15.49 6.89 -0.71
N ASN A 438 -15.11 6.88 -1.98
CA ASN A 438 -15.48 5.85 -2.97
C ASN A 438 -14.25 5.09 -3.52
N ASP A 439 -13.08 5.25 -2.91
CA ASP A 439 -11.90 4.48 -3.28
C ASP A 439 -11.96 3.07 -2.68
N ILE A 440 -12.36 2.09 -3.49
CA ILE A 440 -12.45 0.69 -3.08
C ILE A 440 -11.08 0.16 -2.63
N SER A 441 -9.97 0.70 -3.15
CA SER A 441 -8.60 0.31 -2.78
C SER A 441 -8.36 0.59 -1.28
N SER A 442 -8.48 1.84 -0.83
CA SER A 442 -8.33 2.19 0.59
C SER A 442 -9.43 1.62 1.47
N LEU A 443 -10.69 1.57 1.01
CA LEU A 443 -11.79 0.99 1.79
C LEU A 443 -11.60 -0.52 2.04
N SER A 444 -11.09 -1.27 1.05
CA SER A 444 -10.79 -2.70 1.21
C SER A 444 -9.67 -2.94 2.23
N VAL A 445 -8.64 -2.09 2.24
CA VAL A 445 -7.56 -2.11 3.24
C VAL A 445 -8.13 -1.82 4.63
N VAL A 446 -8.91 -0.74 4.79
CA VAL A 446 -9.50 -0.36 6.07
C VAL A 446 -10.40 -1.48 6.59
N GLN A 447 -11.25 -2.05 5.74
CA GLN A 447 -12.12 -3.15 6.14
C GLN A 447 -11.31 -4.38 6.56
N TYR A 448 -10.31 -4.79 5.78
CA TYR A 448 -9.47 -5.94 6.14
C TYR A 448 -8.75 -5.71 7.47
N ALA A 449 -8.18 -4.53 7.68
CA ALA A 449 -7.50 -4.19 8.91
C ALA A 449 -8.44 -4.20 10.12
N VAL A 450 -9.63 -3.61 9.99
CA VAL A 450 -10.58 -3.46 11.10
C VAL A 450 -11.33 -4.75 11.40
N GLU A 451 -11.87 -5.43 10.39
CA GLU A 451 -12.71 -6.61 10.61
C GLU A 451 -11.93 -7.92 10.68
N HIS A 452 -10.85 -8.06 9.92
CA HIS A 452 -10.10 -9.30 9.80
C HIS A 452 -8.87 -9.32 10.72
N LEU A 453 -8.06 -8.25 10.70
CA LEU A 453 -6.86 -8.14 11.52
C LEU A 453 -7.11 -7.58 12.92
N LYS A 454 -8.27 -6.93 13.13
CA LYS A 454 -8.67 -6.29 14.40
C LYS A 454 -7.65 -5.28 14.93
N VAL A 455 -7.06 -4.47 14.03
CA VAL A 455 -6.09 -3.41 14.39
C VAL A 455 -6.68 -2.46 15.44
N LYS A 456 -5.82 -1.97 16.34
CA LYS A 456 -6.21 -1.05 17.42
C LYS A 456 -6.09 0.41 17.04
N ASP A 457 -5.20 0.71 16.11
CA ASP A 457 -4.87 2.07 15.72
C ASP A 457 -4.82 2.18 14.18
N ILE A 458 -5.47 3.19 13.62
CA ILE A 458 -5.30 3.61 12.23
C ILE A 458 -4.53 4.92 12.24
N ILE A 459 -3.40 4.94 11.54
CA ILE A 459 -2.51 6.08 11.40
C ILE A 459 -2.58 6.55 9.95
N VAL A 460 -3.00 7.79 9.73
CA VAL A 460 -2.82 8.47 8.45
C VAL A 460 -1.57 9.33 8.56
N CYS A 461 -0.58 9.07 7.72
CA CYS A 461 0.70 9.74 7.79
C CYS A 461 1.04 10.51 6.51
N GLY A 462 1.07 11.84 6.64
CA GLY A 462 1.61 12.75 5.64
C GLY A 462 3.11 13.01 5.82
N HIS A 463 3.69 13.73 4.87
CA HIS A 463 5.09 14.16 4.96
C HIS A 463 5.29 15.52 4.30
N TYR A 464 6.13 16.35 4.91
CA TYR A 464 6.48 17.63 4.31
C TYR A 464 7.28 17.42 3.01
N GLY A 465 7.04 18.30 2.03
CA GLY A 465 7.63 18.15 0.69
C GLY A 465 6.96 17.09 -0.18
N CYS A 466 5.73 16.67 0.15
CA CYS A 466 4.98 15.70 -0.64
C CYS A 466 4.76 16.17 -2.08
N GLY A 467 5.29 15.41 -3.04
CA GLY A 467 5.16 15.70 -4.47
C GLY A 467 3.72 15.64 -4.97
N GLY A 468 2.88 14.78 -4.39
CA GLY A 468 1.46 14.69 -4.74
C GLY A 468 0.67 15.94 -4.31
N VAL A 469 0.90 16.44 -3.08
CA VAL A 469 0.30 17.70 -2.61
C VAL A 469 0.81 18.88 -3.44
N HIS A 470 2.12 18.91 -3.72
CA HIS A 470 2.70 19.93 -4.58
C HIS A 470 2.05 19.96 -5.98
N ALA A 471 1.95 18.80 -6.64
CA ALA A 471 1.33 18.65 -7.95
C ALA A 471 -0.14 19.10 -7.96
N ALA A 472 -0.88 18.89 -6.87
CA ALA A 472 -2.27 19.35 -6.76
C ALA A 472 -2.39 20.88 -6.74
N VAL A 473 -1.46 21.56 -6.06
CA VAL A 473 -1.47 23.02 -5.85
C VAL A 473 -0.94 23.79 -7.06
N GLU A 474 -0.08 23.19 -7.89
CA GLU A 474 0.49 23.85 -9.08
C GLU A 474 -0.55 24.17 -10.19
N ASN A 475 -1.78 23.65 -10.10
CA ASN A 475 -2.86 23.88 -11.08
C ASN A 475 -2.47 23.62 -12.56
N LYS A 476 -1.60 22.62 -12.80
CA LYS A 476 -1.28 22.12 -14.14
C LYS A 476 -2.26 21.01 -14.55
N ASP A 477 -2.45 20.82 -15.85
CA ASP A 477 -3.18 19.67 -16.40
C ASP A 477 -2.28 18.43 -16.34
N LEU A 478 -2.70 17.45 -15.53
CA LEU A 478 -2.02 16.20 -15.27
C LEU A 478 -2.84 14.99 -15.74
N GLY A 479 -3.87 15.18 -16.58
CA GLY A 479 -4.69 14.09 -17.11
C GLY A 479 -5.51 13.35 -16.06
N LEU A 480 -5.47 12.00 -16.02
CA LEU A 480 -6.28 11.22 -15.07
C LEU A 480 -5.89 11.49 -13.61
N LEU A 481 -4.61 11.78 -13.36
CA LEU A 481 -4.09 12.14 -12.05
C LEU A 481 -4.82 13.37 -11.45
N ASP A 482 -5.31 14.30 -12.27
CA ASP A 482 -6.05 15.46 -11.76
C ASP A 482 -7.37 15.09 -11.08
N ASN A 483 -8.02 14.00 -11.52
CA ASN A 483 -9.23 13.53 -10.86
C ASN A 483 -8.93 13.01 -9.46
N TRP A 484 -7.76 12.39 -9.28
CA TRP A 484 -7.27 11.96 -7.98
C TRP A 484 -6.85 13.15 -7.10
N LEU A 485 -6.01 14.04 -7.64
CA LEU A 485 -5.49 15.20 -6.92
C LEU A 485 -6.53 16.28 -6.64
N ARG A 486 -7.68 16.27 -7.32
CA ARG A 486 -8.83 17.13 -7.00
C ARG A 486 -9.26 17.01 -5.54
N ASN A 487 -9.13 15.84 -4.93
CA ASN A 487 -9.44 15.64 -3.51
C ASN A 487 -8.58 16.56 -2.61
N ILE A 488 -7.31 16.82 -2.97
CA ILE A 488 -6.44 17.76 -2.25
C ILE A 488 -6.86 19.20 -2.55
N ARG A 489 -7.25 19.50 -3.80
CA ARG A 489 -7.80 20.82 -4.16
C ARG A 489 -9.08 21.13 -3.38
N ASP A 490 -9.90 20.12 -3.08
CA ASP A 490 -11.05 20.27 -2.21
C ASP A 490 -10.65 20.58 -0.76
N VAL A 491 -9.57 19.99 -0.23
CA VAL A 491 -8.99 20.41 1.06
C VAL A 491 -8.57 21.88 1.00
N CYS A 492 -7.86 22.30 -0.04
CA CYS A 492 -7.47 23.70 -0.21
C CYS A 492 -8.70 24.63 -0.30
N ARG A 493 -9.78 24.19 -0.95
CA ARG A 493 -11.03 24.95 -1.04
C ARG A 493 -11.75 25.06 0.31
N LEU A 494 -11.75 23.99 1.12
CA LEU A 494 -12.37 23.98 2.44
C LEU A 494 -11.64 24.88 3.44
N HIS A 495 -10.33 24.95 3.33
CA HIS A 495 -9.44 25.71 4.23
C HIS A 495 -8.84 26.95 3.56
N LYS A 496 -9.56 27.51 2.59
CA LYS A 496 -9.07 28.61 1.74
C LYS A 496 -8.60 29.80 2.58
N ASP A 497 -9.46 30.28 3.48
CA ASP A 497 -9.20 31.49 4.26
C ASP A 497 -7.92 31.32 5.12
N GLU A 498 -7.77 30.18 5.79
CA GLU A 498 -6.58 29.85 6.58
C GLU A 498 -5.30 29.78 5.73
N LEU A 499 -5.37 29.17 4.54
CA LEU A 499 -4.22 29.04 3.65
C LEU A 499 -3.82 30.39 3.01
N GLU A 500 -4.79 31.28 2.75
CA GLU A 500 -4.54 32.61 2.18
C GLU A 500 -3.87 33.57 3.18
N GLU A 501 -4.13 33.41 4.48
CA GLU A 501 -3.47 34.18 5.55
C GLU A 501 -1.97 33.87 5.67
N ILE A 502 -1.52 32.68 5.25
CA ILE A 502 -0.11 32.28 5.32
C ILE A 502 0.65 32.84 4.13
N SER A 503 1.43 33.90 4.31
CA SER A 503 2.17 34.56 3.21
C SER A 503 3.36 33.75 2.68
N ASP A 504 4.05 32.98 3.53
CA ASP A 504 5.19 32.17 3.12
C ASP A 504 4.73 30.91 2.38
N GLN A 505 5.19 30.74 1.14
CA GLN A 505 4.77 29.63 0.28
C GLN A 505 5.19 28.26 0.84
N THR A 506 6.34 28.19 1.52
CA THR A 506 6.81 26.94 2.13
C THR A 506 5.93 26.55 3.32
N ALA A 507 5.65 27.49 4.21
CA ALA A 507 4.74 27.32 5.34
C ALA A 507 3.32 26.98 4.87
N ARG A 508 2.83 27.64 3.83
CA ARG A 508 1.52 27.35 3.23
C ARG A 508 1.47 25.91 2.71
N MET A 509 2.50 25.45 1.98
CA MET A 509 2.59 24.07 1.50
C MET A 509 2.64 23.06 2.66
N ARG A 510 3.41 23.35 3.72
CA ARG A 510 3.46 22.50 4.92
C ARG A 510 2.09 22.41 5.57
N ARG A 511 1.39 23.54 5.69
CA ARG A 511 0.04 23.58 6.24
C ARG A 511 -0.97 22.83 5.37
N THR A 512 -0.84 22.89 4.05
CA THR A 512 -1.67 22.07 3.13
C THR A 512 -1.46 20.57 3.37
N VAL A 513 -0.22 20.13 3.65
CA VAL A 513 0.06 18.72 4.01
C VAL A 513 -0.62 18.34 5.33
N GLU A 514 -0.53 19.20 6.36
CA GLU A 514 -1.17 18.98 7.67
C GLU A 514 -2.69 18.88 7.53
N LEU A 515 -3.31 19.85 6.86
CA LEU A 515 -4.76 19.88 6.62
C LEU A 515 -5.22 18.69 5.78
N ASN A 516 -4.45 18.28 4.77
CA ASN A 516 -4.75 17.08 4.00
C ASN A 516 -4.78 15.85 4.93
N THR A 517 -3.76 15.66 5.77
CA THR A 517 -3.72 14.56 6.75
C THR A 517 -4.93 14.59 7.69
N ILE A 518 -5.30 15.76 8.22
CA ILE A 518 -6.45 15.94 9.10
C ILE A 518 -7.76 15.54 8.38
N GLU A 519 -7.98 16.03 7.16
CA GLU A 519 -9.18 15.69 6.38
C GLU A 519 -9.24 14.19 6.03
N GLN A 520 -8.10 13.55 5.78
CA GLN A 520 -8.06 12.10 5.55
C GLN A 520 -8.38 11.31 6.83
N CYS A 521 -7.93 11.75 8.01
CA CYS A 521 -8.34 11.16 9.29
C CYS A 521 -9.86 11.31 9.51
N ILE A 522 -10.42 12.46 9.18
CA ILE A 522 -11.87 12.69 9.21
C ILE A 522 -12.58 11.75 8.23
N ASN A 523 -12.02 11.51 7.04
CA ASN A 523 -12.59 10.56 6.09
C ASN A 523 -12.56 9.12 6.60
N VAL A 524 -11.47 8.67 7.24
CA VAL A 524 -11.42 7.38 7.95
C VAL A 524 -12.52 7.31 9.01
N PHE A 525 -12.70 8.37 9.80
CA PHE A 525 -13.72 8.44 10.84
C PHE A 525 -15.15 8.36 10.27
N LYS A 526 -15.40 8.89 9.07
CA LYS A 526 -16.71 8.83 8.40
C LYS A 526 -17.06 7.42 7.89
N ILE A 527 -16.10 6.50 7.79
CA ILE A 527 -16.36 5.14 7.31
C ILE A 527 -17.28 4.45 8.32
N GLY A 528 -18.49 4.08 7.88
CA GLY A 528 -19.51 3.49 8.77
C GLY A 528 -19.03 2.25 9.51
N LEU A 529 -18.17 1.43 8.87
CA LEU A 529 -17.52 0.29 9.53
C LEU A 529 -16.62 0.73 10.70
N VAL A 530 -15.81 1.76 10.52
CA VAL A 530 -14.91 2.26 11.56
C VAL A 530 -15.71 2.76 12.75
N GLN A 531 -16.75 3.57 12.51
CA GLN A 531 -17.65 4.05 13.56
C GLN A 531 -18.34 2.91 14.31
N ARG A 532 -18.87 1.93 13.56
CA ARG A 532 -19.50 0.74 14.15
C ARG A 532 -18.53 -0.01 15.05
N HIS A 533 -17.28 -0.20 14.60
CA HIS A 533 -16.26 -0.91 15.38
C HIS A 533 -15.84 -0.11 16.62
N GLN A 534 -15.73 1.22 16.51
CA GLN A 534 -15.48 2.10 17.66
C GLN A 534 -16.61 2.04 18.71
N VAL A 535 -17.88 2.05 18.29
CA VAL A 535 -19.03 1.93 19.21
C VAL A 535 -19.05 0.56 19.91
N LYS A 536 -18.74 -0.51 19.16
CA LYS A 536 -18.75 -1.89 19.66
C LYS A 536 -17.58 -2.22 20.57
N TYR A 537 -16.37 -1.79 20.21
CA TYR A 537 -15.14 -2.27 20.84
C TYR A 537 -14.24 -1.17 21.39
N GLY A 538 -14.57 0.11 21.17
CA GLY A 538 -13.72 1.26 21.56
C GLY A 538 -12.52 1.51 20.64
N PHE A 539 -12.37 0.76 19.53
CA PHE A 539 -11.28 0.88 18.57
C PHE A 539 -11.76 0.50 17.15
N PRO A 540 -11.07 0.93 16.08
CA PRO A 540 -9.73 1.55 16.07
C PRO A 540 -9.73 3.01 16.56
N ARG A 541 -8.64 3.45 17.19
CA ARG A 541 -8.34 4.89 17.35
C ARG A 541 -7.74 5.41 16.06
N ILE A 542 -7.96 6.69 15.75
CA ILE A 542 -7.50 7.31 14.51
C ILE A 542 -6.51 8.41 14.86
N HIS A 543 -5.32 8.37 14.26
CA HIS A 543 -4.23 9.31 14.50
C HIS A 543 -3.78 9.92 13.18
N GLY A 544 -3.55 11.24 13.18
CA GLY A 544 -2.94 11.95 12.06
C GLY A 544 -1.48 12.25 12.40
N LEU A 545 -0.53 11.75 11.60
CA LEU A 545 0.88 12.04 11.79
C LEU A 545 1.45 12.78 10.58
N VAL A 546 2.40 13.67 10.79
CA VAL A 546 3.20 14.28 9.72
C VAL A 546 4.66 14.27 10.12
N TYR A 547 5.53 13.81 9.21
CA TYR A 547 6.97 13.86 9.43
C TYR A 547 7.72 14.77 8.46
N ASP A 548 8.88 15.24 8.93
CA ASP A 548 9.81 16.03 8.12
C ASP A 548 10.94 15.15 7.60
N LEU A 549 11.13 15.11 6.28
CA LEU A 549 12.23 14.37 5.65
C LEU A 549 13.61 14.86 6.12
N LYS A 550 13.73 16.14 6.54
CA LYS A 550 14.99 16.73 7.00
C LYS A 550 15.42 16.27 8.39
N ASN A 551 14.55 15.63 9.15
CA ASN A 551 14.92 15.21 10.50
C ASN A 551 14.26 13.90 10.96
N GLY A 552 13.32 13.34 10.20
CA GLY A 552 12.60 12.10 10.50
C GLY A 552 11.61 12.16 11.67
N GLN A 553 11.38 13.34 12.27
CA GLN A 553 10.50 13.51 13.42
C GLN A 553 9.04 13.32 13.02
N LEU A 554 8.34 12.40 13.67
CA LEU A 554 6.88 12.30 13.61
C LEU A 554 6.25 13.35 14.53
N ASN A 555 5.24 14.07 14.02
CA ASN A 555 4.43 15.01 14.78
C ASN A 555 2.97 14.59 14.68
N GLU A 556 2.27 14.57 15.81
CA GLU A 556 0.83 14.31 15.85
C GLU A 556 0.05 15.56 15.47
N MET A 557 -0.99 15.39 14.66
CA MET A 557 -1.95 16.42 14.34
C MET A 557 -3.02 16.44 15.41
N ASP A 558 -3.32 17.63 15.93
CA ASP A 558 -4.44 17.82 16.84
C ASP A 558 -5.76 17.75 16.06
N ILE A 559 -6.57 16.72 16.33
CA ILE A 559 -7.83 16.46 15.63
C ILE A 559 -8.95 16.34 16.65
N ASP A 560 -9.79 17.37 16.72
CA ASP A 560 -10.98 17.36 17.59
C ASP A 560 -12.16 16.62 16.93
N PHE A 561 -12.08 15.28 16.93
CA PHE A 561 -13.19 14.43 16.49
C PHE A 561 -14.48 14.68 17.29
N ARG A 562 -14.39 15.15 18.55
CA ARG A 562 -15.57 15.40 19.39
C ARG A 562 -16.34 16.60 18.87
N SER A 563 -15.67 17.71 18.60
CA SER A 563 -16.31 18.88 17.99
C SER A 563 -16.83 18.57 16.60
N TYR A 564 -16.12 17.75 15.82
CA TYR A 564 -16.60 17.28 14.52
C TYR A 564 -17.94 16.55 14.64
N VAL A 565 -18.03 15.54 15.52
CA VAL A 565 -19.27 14.78 15.76
C VAL A 565 -20.37 15.68 16.29
N ARG A 566 -20.08 16.58 17.24
CA ARG A 566 -21.07 17.51 17.79
C ARG A 566 -21.64 18.44 16.72
N LYS A 567 -20.79 19.01 15.87
CA LYS A 567 -21.17 19.95 14.81
C LYS A 567 -22.02 19.28 13.74
N TYR A 568 -21.69 18.05 13.36
CA TYR A 568 -22.34 17.35 12.24
C TYR A 568 -23.23 16.19 12.68
N ARG A 569 -23.62 16.13 13.96
CA ARG A 569 -24.43 15.06 14.54
C ARG A 569 -25.75 14.85 13.80
N SER A 570 -26.39 15.92 13.35
CA SER A 570 -27.66 15.85 12.61
C SER A 570 -27.51 15.27 11.20
N ILE A 571 -26.29 15.27 10.64
CA ILE A 571 -25.99 14.82 9.27
C ILE A 571 -25.44 13.39 9.29
N TYR A 572 -24.55 13.06 10.23
CA TYR A 572 -23.84 11.77 10.28
C TYR A 572 -24.32 10.85 11.43
N LYS A 573 -25.62 10.88 11.76
CA LYS A 573 -26.21 10.00 12.81
C LYS A 573 -26.36 8.55 12.33
N LEU A 574 -25.27 7.89 11.96
CA LEU A 574 -25.27 6.47 11.56
C LEU A 574 -25.28 5.56 12.79
N HIS A 575 -24.53 5.91 13.84
CA HIS A 575 -24.45 5.17 15.09
C HIS A 575 -24.52 6.10 16.30
N SER A 576 -25.20 5.66 17.36
CA SER A 576 -25.33 6.41 18.61
C SER A 576 -24.03 6.30 19.41
N PHE A 577 -23.14 7.28 19.32
CA PHE A 577 -21.99 7.37 20.24
C PHE A 577 -22.51 7.62 21.67
N PRO A 578 -22.28 6.71 22.64
CA PRO A 578 -22.76 6.89 24.00
C PRO A 578 -21.80 7.80 24.79
N SER A 579 -22.18 9.06 24.98
CA SER A 579 -21.57 10.05 25.91
C SER A 579 -20.05 10.32 25.79
N GLU A 580 -19.59 11.37 26.47
CA GLU A 580 -18.35 12.14 26.18
C GLU A 580 -17.03 11.52 26.74
N GLU A 581 -17.04 10.26 27.17
CA GLU A 581 -15.87 9.58 27.75
C GLU A 581 -15.52 8.28 26.99
N PRO A 582 -14.24 7.83 27.00
CA PRO A 582 -13.89 6.51 26.52
C PRO A 582 -14.76 5.47 27.23
N LEU A 583 -15.51 4.68 26.46
CA LEU A 583 -16.40 3.68 27.04
C LEU A 583 -15.59 2.69 27.88
N ARG A 584 -16.01 2.50 29.13
CA ARG A 584 -15.45 1.44 29.99
C ARG A 584 -15.75 0.08 29.34
N ARG A 585 -14.91 -0.93 29.60
CA ARG A 585 -15.11 -2.30 29.08
C ARG A 585 -16.53 -2.83 29.38
N SER A 586 -17.05 -2.52 30.57
CA SER A 586 -18.43 -2.72 31.00
C SER A 586 -19.47 -2.21 29.99
N GLN A 587 -19.35 -0.93 29.63
CA GLN A 587 -20.26 -0.26 28.71
C GLN A 587 -20.14 -0.81 27.28
N LEU A 588 -18.93 -1.21 26.86
CA LEU A 588 -18.71 -1.87 25.57
C LEU A 588 -19.38 -3.26 25.53
N GLN A 589 -19.28 -4.02 26.62
CA GLN A 589 -19.97 -5.31 26.76
C GLN A 589 -21.49 -5.14 26.68
N GLY A 590 -22.06 -4.15 27.37
CA GLY A 590 -23.49 -3.81 27.29
C GLY A 590 -23.94 -3.42 25.87
N ASN A 591 -23.19 -2.55 25.19
CA ASN A 591 -23.46 -2.17 23.79
C ASN A 591 -23.37 -3.37 22.85
N MET A 592 -22.35 -4.21 23.01
CA MET A 592 -22.17 -5.40 22.19
C MET A 592 -23.33 -6.38 22.36
N ILE A 593 -23.81 -6.61 23.58
CA ILE A 593 -24.98 -7.47 23.82
C ILE A 593 -26.18 -6.97 23.02
N ARG A 594 -26.50 -5.68 23.11
CA ARG A 594 -27.61 -5.07 22.35
C ARG A 594 -27.45 -5.28 20.84
N THR A 595 -26.24 -5.08 20.31
CA THR A 595 -26.00 -5.29 18.88
C THR A 595 -26.02 -6.76 18.46
N LEU A 596 -25.57 -7.70 19.30
CA LEU A 596 -25.63 -9.13 18.99
C LEU A 596 -27.08 -9.64 18.94
N THR A 597 -27.99 -8.98 19.64
CA THR A 597 -29.40 -9.35 19.72
C THR A 597 -30.31 -8.59 18.74
N GLU A 598 -29.83 -7.50 18.12
CA GLU A 598 -30.57 -6.75 17.10
C GLU A 598 -31.10 -7.68 16.00
N GLY A 599 -32.43 -7.75 15.85
CA GLY A 599 -33.11 -8.59 14.85
C GLY A 599 -33.19 -10.08 15.19
N HIS A 600 -32.79 -10.49 16.40
CA HIS A 600 -32.84 -11.87 16.90
C HIS A 600 -33.76 -12.05 18.11
N ASP A 601 -34.58 -11.04 18.39
CA ASP A 601 -35.59 -11.08 19.45
C ASP A 601 -36.71 -12.06 19.08
N GLU A 602 -36.82 -13.17 19.82
CA GLU A 602 -37.95 -14.12 19.67
C GLU A 602 -39.19 -13.59 20.41
N GLU A 603 -38.97 -12.82 21.48
CA GLU A 603 -39.96 -12.01 22.20
C GLU A 603 -39.38 -10.60 22.43
N PRO A 604 -40.19 -9.54 22.61
CA PRO A 604 -39.69 -8.21 22.86
C PRO A 604 -38.66 -8.17 24.01
N ASN A 605 -37.43 -7.73 23.71
CA ASN A 605 -36.30 -7.69 24.65
C ASN A 605 -35.84 -9.04 25.23
N ARG A 606 -36.17 -10.19 24.61
CA ARG A 606 -35.68 -11.51 25.02
C ARG A 606 -35.12 -12.30 23.85
N VAL A 607 -34.03 -13.01 24.12
CA VAL A 607 -33.30 -13.81 23.14
C VAL A 607 -32.99 -15.20 23.69
N SER A 608 -32.91 -16.19 22.82
CA SER A 608 -32.52 -17.54 23.21
C SER A 608 -31.15 -17.58 23.89
N THR A 609 -31.07 -18.24 25.05
CA THR A 609 -29.84 -18.44 25.82
C THR A 609 -28.75 -19.11 24.98
N LYS A 610 -29.15 -20.09 24.15
CA LYS A 610 -28.24 -20.82 23.26
C LYS A 610 -27.67 -19.92 22.18
N PHE A 611 -28.50 -19.06 21.61
CA PHE A 611 -28.07 -18.08 20.61
C PHE A 611 -27.08 -17.08 21.22
N ILE A 612 -27.47 -16.41 22.31
CA ILE A 612 -26.65 -15.31 22.86
C ILE A 612 -25.33 -15.82 23.44
N LYS A 613 -25.31 -17.01 24.06
CA LYS A 613 -24.08 -17.67 24.49
C LYS A 613 -23.14 -17.90 23.31
N ARG A 614 -23.65 -18.48 22.21
CA ARG A 614 -22.86 -18.71 21.00
C ARG A 614 -22.39 -17.39 20.35
N ALA A 615 -23.23 -16.37 20.37
CA ALA A 615 -22.91 -15.06 19.81
C ALA A 615 -21.79 -14.37 20.61
N MET A 616 -21.92 -14.31 21.95
CA MET A 616 -20.89 -13.75 22.83
C MET A 616 -19.58 -14.53 22.77
N SER A 617 -19.62 -15.87 22.64
CA SER A 617 -18.41 -16.69 22.49
C SER A 617 -17.63 -16.42 21.19
N LYS A 618 -18.26 -15.82 20.18
CA LYS A 618 -17.58 -15.36 18.96
C LYS A 618 -16.89 -14.01 19.14
N GLU A 619 -17.09 -13.33 20.27
CA GLU A 619 -16.55 -12.02 20.60
C GLU A 619 -15.57 -12.08 21.79
N PRO A 620 -14.45 -12.83 21.68
CA PRO A 620 -13.51 -13.07 22.79
C PRO A 620 -12.75 -11.81 23.24
N ILE A 621 -12.82 -10.72 22.46
CA ILE A 621 -12.25 -9.42 22.82
C ILE A 621 -12.99 -8.80 24.01
N LEU A 622 -14.30 -9.02 24.10
CA LEU A 622 -15.14 -8.43 25.13
C LEU A 622 -15.56 -9.43 26.19
N PHE A 623 -15.73 -10.72 25.84
CA PHE A 623 -16.29 -11.71 26.75
C PHE A 623 -15.37 -12.92 26.93
N SER A 624 -15.11 -13.30 28.18
CA SER A 624 -14.57 -14.62 28.51
C SER A 624 -15.70 -15.65 28.68
N GLU A 625 -15.39 -16.93 28.54
CA GLU A 625 -16.38 -18.00 28.77
C GLU A 625 -16.96 -17.97 30.20
N THR A 626 -16.13 -17.61 31.18
CA THR A 626 -16.55 -17.45 32.57
C THR A 626 -17.52 -16.28 32.74
N GLU A 627 -17.21 -15.12 32.15
CA GLU A 627 -18.07 -13.93 32.16
C GLU A 627 -19.42 -14.22 31.50
N ILE A 628 -19.44 -14.92 30.36
CA ILE A 628 -20.68 -15.30 29.65
C ILE A 628 -21.56 -16.15 30.56
N ASN A 629 -21.00 -17.21 31.16
CA ASN A 629 -21.76 -18.13 31.99
C ASN A 629 -22.31 -17.43 33.24
N SER A 630 -21.50 -16.59 33.90
CA SER A 630 -21.93 -15.84 35.08
C SER A 630 -23.00 -14.79 34.76
N ALA A 631 -22.86 -14.07 33.64
CA ALA A 631 -23.83 -13.07 33.22
C ALA A 631 -25.19 -13.69 32.87
N ILE A 632 -25.19 -14.81 32.13
CA ILE A 632 -26.41 -15.54 31.79
C ILE A 632 -27.09 -16.08 33.04
N ALA A 633 -26.34 -16.74 33.93
CA ALA A 633 -26.90 -17.28 35.17
C ALA A 633 -27.54 -16.16 36.02
N ARG A 634 -26.88 -15.00 36.12
CA ARG A 634 -27.39 -13.85 36.86
C ARG A 634 -28.63 -13.25 36.20
N ALA A 635 -28.67 -13.17 34.87
CA ALA A 635 -29.81 -12.63 34.13
C ALA A 635 -31.06 -13.53 34.19
N GLN A 636 -30.88 -14.83 34.48
CA GLN A 636 -31.94 -15.83 34.64
C GLN A 636 -32.43 -16.00 36.08
N GLU A 637 -31.80 -15.34 37.05
CA GLU A 637 -32.27 -15.42 38.45
C GLU A 637 -33.72 -14.93 38.57
N GLY A 638 -34.59 -15.82 39.07
CA GLY A 638 -36.02 -15.55 39.27
C GLY A 638 -36.87 -15.65 38.01
N GLU A 639 -36.32 -16.08 36.87
CA GLU A 639 -37.09 -16.39 35.66
C GLU A 639 -37.61 -17.84 35.70
N THR A 640 -38.80 -18.09 35.14
CA THR A 640 -39.39 -19.44 35.05
C THR A 640 -38.93 -20.20 33.81
N ASP A 641 -38.40 -19.50 32.81
CA ASP A 641 -37.93 -20.06 31.54
C ASP A 641 -36.44 -19.74 31.34
N ASN A 642 -35.59 -20.76 31.51
CA ASN A 642 -34.15 -20.68 31.33
C ASN A 642 -33.70 -20.88 29.87
N SER A 643 -34.64 -21.08 28.93
CA SER A 643 -34.32 -21.15 27.51
C SER A 643 -34.12 -19.76 26.87
N MET A 644 -34.58 -18.71 27.56
CA MET A 644 -34.52 -17.32 27.15
C MET A 644 -33.76 -16.46 28.18
N VAL A 645 -33.25 -15.31 27.73
CA VAL A 645 -32.61 -14.29 28.58
C VAL A 645 -33.13 -12.90 28.20
N ASN A 646 -33.43 -12.08 29.21
CA ASN A 646 -33.76 -10.67 29.00
C ASN A 646 -32.49 -9.85 28.65
N ILE A 647 -32.52 -9.16 27.53
CA ILE A 647 -31.36 -8.48 26.95
C ILE A 647 -30.85 -7.36 27.85
N GLU A 648 -31.75 -6.56 28.43
CA GLU A 648 -31.36 -5.45 29.32
C GLU A 648 -30.87 -5.94 30.68
N LYS A 649 -31.43 -7.03 31.23
CA LYS A 649 -30.86 -7.66 32.44
C LYS A 649 -29.43 -8.16 32.18
N LEU A 650 -29.21 -8.78 31.02
CA LEU A 650 -27.91 -9.29 30.62
C LEU A 650 -26.91 -8.15 30.39
N ALA A 651 -27.31 -7.08 29.69
CA ALA A 651 -26.47 -5.90 29.49
C ALA A 651 -26.09 -5.23 30.82
N ARG A 652 -27.06 -5.08 31.74
CA ARG A 652 -26.84 -4.48 33.07
C ARG A 652 -25.86 -5.25 33.94
N TYR A 653 -25.73 -6.57 33.76
CA TYR A 653 -24.71 -7.35 34.48
C TYR A 653 -23.32 -6.76 34.28
N PHE A 654 -23.04 -6.25 33.09
CA PHE A 654 -21.76 -5.68 32.74
C PHE A 654 -21.67 -4.19 32.99
N ASP A 655 -22.76 -3.44 33.18
CA ASP A 655 -22.72 -1.97 33.36
C ASP A 655 -22.17 -1.51 34.75
N HIS A 656 -21.82 -2.45 35.64
CA HIS A 656 -21.24 -2.22 36.97
C HIS A 656 -19.75 -2.54 36.99
#